data_AF-A0A9P0NJY9-F1
#
_entry.id   AF-A0A9P0NJY9-F1
#
_cell.length_a   1.000
_cell.length_b   1.000
_cell.length_c   1.000
_cell.angle_alpha   90.00
_cell.angle_beta   90.00
_cell.angle_gamma   90.00
#
_symmetry.space_group_name_H-M   'P 1'
#
loop_
_entity.id
_entity.type
_entity.pdbx_description
1 polymer ?
#
loop_
_entity_poly.entity_id
_entity_poly.type
_entity_poly.pdbx_seq_one_letter_code
_entity_poly.pdbx_strand_id
1 'polypeptide(L)'
;KAKKARLLLVQSPGFIEISSSANRKVVWYYAKNIENIQNYIEFFNSIKSELVELLKSQASKHPIKFNLKLEATYNIPNVDNTSENRSFKTSARPIFAETGVREIVEEGIIKLMAEQDEYSSKGSGYTLQCIDGILLGVYQYTPMSASSYIPLPDFIERKKAVINPQNSDQQCFKWAILAKHVTGSNKQRIENYTTHEEKYNFSGITFPTKLHQVNIFEKNNPNVTVNVYGLEKHFQPPQKFPKYEVFPLKVVDEEKTDHFDLLLITDDENSHFTYISNFSRLVRSQKTRHKASAVFCKRCFTSFEPLNINKYELNERIRFEEHKLICGTHKPILPRMPAPGSMLEFDAWKKTQRHPIVIYADFEALLKKSDEKCGNNTKAIQKHEAMSYGFMVKANNDVPAELLEQFNIPTSPIIFRGDEDNQNVGEHFVKSIVEIAENIEKLLQTNIPITFTTEQQQAHNLCKTCNLCKNGFSVGNHKVADHCHLSGKFRQTLCNTCNLKLQTPNFVPCFFHNLSNYDAHFIVTELGLDVKKISVIPNSEEKFISFSKHVSNNFSIRFIDTLRFMASSLSTLSDNLLTPGFEKFRETAKHFNTADLPLVTRKGVYPYEYTDGWNKLEQTNLPEKADFYSTLTESNIQEEDYEHAKTVWSHFGCKTLGEYSDLYLKIDVLLLADVFENFRDLCLTTYCLDPSFYYTAPGFSFDCMLKYTRVKLELLTEYDMLLMIEKGIRGGLTQASMRYAKANNEKTPDYDPTKSQIMVNLSRL
;
A
#
# COMPACT_ATOMS: atom_id res chain seq x y z
N LYS A 1 -8.74 17.50 0.81
CA LYS A 1 -10.21 17.35 0.90
C LYS A 1 -10.69 16.90 2.28
N ALA A 2 -10.17 15.83 2.90
CA ALA A 2 -10.65 15.38 4.22
C ALA A 2 -10.46 16.39 5.38
N LYS A 3 -9.34 17.14 5.40
CA LYS A 3 -9.08 18.23 6.39
C LYS A 3 -10.11 19.38 6.31
N LYS A 4 -10.61 19.67 5.12
CA LYS A 4 -11.64 20.69 4.82
C LYS A 4 -12.95 20.48 5.52
N ALA A 5 -13.50 19.29 5.25
CA ALA A 5 -14.80 18.92 5.72
C ALA A 5 -14.79 19.00 7.24
N ARG A 6 -13.71 18.52 7.88
CA ARG A 6 -13.49 18.63 9.33
C ARG A 6 -13.45 20.07 9.84
N LEU A 7 -12.68 20.95 9.19
CA LEU A 7 -12.56 22.35 9.61
C LEU A 7 -13.84 23.19 9.43
N LEU A 8 -14.74 22.77 8.53
CA LEU A 8 -16.07 23.37 8.35
C LEU A 8 -17.12 22.79 9.29
N LEU A 9 -17.05 21.47 9.55
CA LEU A 9 -17.94 20.74 10.46
C LEU A 9 -17.76 21.18 11.92
N VAL A 10 -16.54 21.60 12.30
CA VAL A 10 -16.19 21.97 13.67
C VAL A 10 -16.11 23.49 13.82
N GLN A 11 -17.16 24.10 14.37
CA GLN A 11 -17.25 25.55 14.63
C GLN A 11 -17.29 25.92 16.11
N SER A 12 -17.42 24.94 17.01
CA SER A 12 -17.37 25.16 18.45
C SER A 12 -16.03 24.71 19.03
N PRO A 13 -15.56 25.31 20.14
CA PRO A 13 -14.36 24.84 20.83
C PRO A 13 -14.58 23.40 21.28
N GLY A 14 -13.49 22.62 21.19
CA GLY A 14 -13.47 21.25 21.67
C GLY A 14 -13.49 20.14 20.63
N PHE A 15 -13.52 18.90 21.11
CA PHE A 15 -13.44 17.70 20.28
C PHE A 15 -14.83 17.27 19.79
N ILE A 16 -15.08 17.46 18.50
CA ILE A 16 -16.35 17.10 17.87
C ILE A 16 -16.18 15.82 17.06
N GLU A 17 -17.12 14.88 17.19
CA GLU A 17 -17.19 13.68 16.37
C GLU A 17 -17.48 14.06 14.91
N ILE A 18 -16.58 13.67 14.00
CA ILE A 18 -16.64 14.03 12.58
C ILE A 18 -17.01 12.85 11.67
N SER A 19 -16.71 11.62 12.09
CA SER A 19 -17.06 10.41 11.37
C SER A 19 -16.93 9.17 12.26
N SER A 20 -17.67 8.11 11.90
CA SER A 20 -17.49 6.78 12.48
C SER A 20 -17.53 5.71 11.40
N SER A 21 -16.90 4.57 11.63
CA SER A 21 -16.79 3.47 10.66
C SER A 21 -16.85 2.10 11.34
N ALA A 22 -17.16 1.06 10.56
CA ALA A 22 -17.23 -0.34 11.01
C ALA A 22 -18.14 -0.54 12.25
N ASN A 23 -19.39 -0.08 12.18
CA ASN A 23 -20.34 -0.12 13.30
C ASN A 23 -19.82 0.61 14.57
N ARG A 24 -19.31 1.83 14.40
CA ARG A 24 -18.68 2.67 15.45
C ARG A 24 -17.44 2.08 16.13
N LYS A 25 -16.84 1.03 15.56
CA LYS A 25 -15.53 0.51 16.01
C LYS A 25 -14.39 1.50 15.81
N VAL A 26 -14.56 2.46 14.90
CA VAL A 26 -13.63 3.58 14.74
C VAL A 26 -14.45 4.86 14.77
N VAL A 27 -14.04 5.80 15.62
CA VAL A 27 -14.67 7.11 15.78
C VAL A 27 -13.59 8.17 15.68
N TRP A 28 -13.78 9.14 14.81
CA TRP A 28 -12.85 10.25 14.65
C TRP A 28 -13.43 11.50 15.27
N TYR A 29 -12.61 12.19 16.05
CA TYR A 29 -12.89 13.50 16.63
C TYR A 29 -11.91 14.53 16.09
N TYR A 30 -12.34 15.78 16.01
CA TYR A 30 -11.49 16.89 15.59
C TYR A 30 -11.68 18.08 16.52
N ALA A 31 -10.57 18.64 17.01
CA ALA A 31 -10.55 19.89 17.74
C ALA A 31 -9.85 20.94 16.90
N LYS A 32 -10.58 21.99 16.56
CA LYS A 32 -10.10 23.10 15.74
C LYS A 32 -9.42 24.15 16.61
N ASN A 33 -8.33 24.74 16.12
CA ASN A 33 -7.70 25.91 16.76
C ASN A 33 -8.52 27.19 16.48
N ILE A 34 -9.64 27.36 17.19
CA ILE A 34 -10.55 28.50 17.00
C ILE A 34 -9.94 29.79 17.55
N GLU A 35 -9.14 29.70 18.61
CA GLU A 35 -8.47 30.83 19.26
C GLU A 35 -7.23 31.32 18.48
N ASN A 36 -6.93 30.71 17.34
CA ASN A 36 -5.81 31.06 16.45
C ASN A 36 -4.45 31.12 17.18
N ILE A 37 -4.26 30.21 18.14
CA ILE A 37 -3.05 30.11 18.95
C ILE A 37 -1.87 29.79 18.03
N GLN A 38 -0.82 30.60 18.10
CA GLN A 38 0.37 30.49 17.23
C GLN A 38 1.47 29.63 17.86
N ASN A 39 1.39 29.36 19.16
CA ASN A 39 2.37 28.57 19.88
C ASN A 39 1.83 27.16 20.15
N TYR A 40 2.60 26.13 19.75
CA TYR A 40 2.19 24.73 19.96
C TYR A 40 1.97 24.37 21.43
N ILE A 41 2.79 24.89 22.35
CA ILE A 41 2.67 24.63 23.78
C ILE A 41 1.36 25.19 24.31
N GLU A 42 1.05 26.44 23.95
CA GLU A 42 -0.21 27.09 24.35
C GLU A 42 -1.42 26.37 23.74
N PHE A 43 -1.34 25.98 22.47
CA PHE A 43 -2.41 25.24 21.79
C PHE A 43 -2.66 23.89 22.45
N PHE A 44 -1.61 23.12 22.74
CA PHE A 44 -1.77 21.85 23.42
C PHE A 44 -2.30 22.03 24.84
N ASN A 45 -1.88 23.07 25.56
CA ASN A 45 -2.39 23.35 26.91
C ASN A 45 -3.89 23.69 26.90
N SER A 46 -4.40 24.38 25.86
CA SER A 46 -5.82 24.74 25.79
C SER A 46 -6.73 23.53 25.56
N ILE A 47 -6.31 22.57 24.73
CA ILE A 47 -7.12 21.38 24.40
C ILE A 47 -6.92 20.18 25.34
N LYS A 48 -5.87 20.21 26.17
CA LYS A 48 -5.40 19.04 26.94
C LYS A 48 -6.44 18.54 27.93
N SER A 49 -7.07 19.42 28.70
CA SER A 49 -8.05 19.03 29.71
C SER A 49 -9.24 18.32 29.07
N GLU A 50 -9.74 18.86 27.97
CA GLU A 50 -10.88 18.30 27.25
C GLU A 50 -10.54 16.99 26.53
N LEU A 51 -9.35 16.89 25.93
CA LEU A 51 -8.84 15.65 25.35
C LEU A 51 -8.80 14.53 26.41
N VAL A 52 -8.32 14.86 27.61
CA VAL A 52 -8.26 13.91 28.72
C VAL A 52 -9.66 13.49 29.18
N GLU A 53 -10.59 14.42 29.29
CA GLU A 53 -11.98 14.13 29.68
C GLU A 53 -12.71 13.28 28.63
N LEU A 54 -12.58 13.62 27.34
CA LEU A 54 -13.17 12.84 26.26
C LEU A 54 -12.61 11.41 26.25
N LEU A 55 -11.29 11.25 26.32
CA LEU A 55 -10.66 9.94 26.37
C LEU A 55 -11.07 9.13 27.59
N LYS A 56 -11.20 9.76 28.78
CA LYS A 56 -11.74 9.12 29.98
C LYS A 56 -13.19 8.66 29.80
N SER A 57 -14.04 9.50 29.20
CA SER A 57 -15.46 9.19 28.98
C SER A 57 -15.69 8.05 28.00
N GLN A 58 -14.80 7.89 27.01
CA GLN A 58 -14.86 6.80 26.03
C GLN A 58 -14.25 5.52 26.62
N ALA A 59 -13.13 5.65 27.34
CA ALA A 59 -12.45 4.54 27.97
C ALA A 59 -13.22 3.89 29.14
N SER A 60 -14.17 4.62 29.76
CA SER A 60 -15.05 4.09 30.80
C SER A 60 -16.12 3.14 30.25
N LYS A 61 -16.50 3.27 28.98
CA LYS A 61 -17.52 2.42 28.32
C LYS A 61 -16.91 1.12 27.79
N HIS A 62 -15.76 1.22 27.15
CA HIS A 62 -14.97 0.08 26.68
C HIS A 62 -13.52 0.53 26.47
N PRO A 63 -12.55 -0.38 26.52
CA PRO A 63 -11.17 -0.02 26.18
C PRO A 63 -11.03 0.52 24.76
N ILE A 64 -10.09 1.45 24.60
CA ILE A 64 -9.88 2.15 23.32
C ILE A 64 -8.40 2.16 22.96
N LYS A 65 -8.09 2.30 21.67
CA LYS A 65 -6.83 2.86 21.21
C LYS A 65 -7.09 4.25 20.70
N PHE A 66 -6.12 5.15 20.85
CA PHE A 66 -6.19 6.47 20.26
C PHE A 66 -4.89 6.84 19.56
N ASN A 67 -5.00 7.65 18.52
CA ASN A 67 -3.86 8.36 17.93
C ASN A 67 -4.20 9.83 17.78
N LEU A 68 -3.17 10.66 17.84
CA LEU A 68 -3.26 12.08 17.59
C LEU A 68 -2.55 12.40 16.29
N LYS A 69 -3.16 13.28 15.51
CA LYS A 69 -2.55 13.87 14.33
C LYS A 69 -2.72 15.38 14.41
N LEU A 70 -1.62 16.07 14.68
CA LEU A 70 -1.54 17.53 14.65
C LEU A 70 -1.48 17.98 13.20
N GLU A 71 -2.33 18.92 12.81
CA GLU A 71 -2.32 19.52 11.48
C GLU A 71 -1.95 21.00 11.61
N ALA A 72 -0.94 21.43 10.86
CA ALA A 72 -0.46 22.80 10.84
C ALA A 72 -0.05 23.22 9.43
N THR A 73 -0.12 24.52 9.16
CA THR A 73 0.24 25.11 7.88
C THR A 73 1.54 25.89 8.05
N TYR A 74 2.51 25.62 7.18
CA TYR A 74 3.81 26.29 7.14
C TYR A 74 3.94 27.10 5.84
N ASN A 75 4.73 28.17 5.82
CA ASN A 75 5.04 28.95 4.62
C ASN A 75 6.50 29.37 4.61
N ILE A 76 7.02 29.84 3.47
CA ILE A 76 8.32 30.52 3.42
C ILE A 76 8.07 32.03 3.59
N PRO A 77 8.73 32.71 4.54
CA PRO A 77 8.59 34.15 4.71
C PRO A 77 8.95 34.89 3.40
N ASN A 78 8.12 35.87 3.03
CA ASN A 78 8.34 36.76 1.87
C ASN A 78 8.34 36.06 0.49
N VAL A 79 7.76 34.86 0.38
CA VAL A 79 7.53 34.18 -0.90
C VAL A 79 6.07 33.78 -1.00
N ASP A 80 5.35 34.41 -1.92
CA ASP A 80 3.94 34.12 -2.18
C ASP A 80 3.76 32.67 -2.65
N ASN A 81 2.60 32.07 -2.33
CA ASN A 81 2.20 30.70 -2.73
C ASN A 81 3.07 29.53 -2.20
N THR A 82 3.72 29.69 -1.05
CA THR A 82 4.54 28.63 -0.43
C THR A 82 3.88 27.91 0.75
N SER A 83 2.58 28.11 0.98
CA SER A 83 1.88 27.48 2.10
C SER A 83 1.77 25.96 1.91
N GLU A 84 2.45 25.20 2.76
CA GLU A 84 2.43 23.74 2.77
C GLU A 84 1.78 23.21 4.05
N ASN A 85 0.83 22.30 3.87
CA ASN A 85 0.19 21.60 4.98
C ASN A 85 1.11 20.49 5.51
N ARG A 86 1.44 20.55 6.79
CA ARG A 86 2.19 19.50 7.48
C ARG A 86 1.32 18.85 8.55
N SER A 87 1.56 17.57 8.78
CA SER A 87 0.92 16.87 9.88
C SER A 87 1.89 15.97 10.61
N PHE A 88 1.88 16.06 11.93
CA PHE A 88 2.69 15.26 12.84
C PHE A 88 1.78 14.24 13.51
N LYS A 89 2.22 12.99 13.67
CA LYS A 89 1.32 11.91 14.08
C LYS A 89 1.91 10.99 15.14
N THR A 90 1.08 10.62 16.11
CA THR A 90 1.41 9.57 17.06
C THR A 90 0.99 8.21 16.51
N SER A 91 1.71 7.16 16.91
CA SER A 91 1.23 5.79 16.76
C SER A 91 0.00 5.56 17.65
N ALA A 92 -0.90 4.65 17.27
CA ALA A 92 -2.06 4.31 18.08
C ALA A 92 -1.63 3.72 19.44
N ARG A 93 -2.04 4.37 20.53
CA ARG A 93 -1.75 4.00 21.91
C ARG A 93 -3.04 3.57 22.62
N PRO A 94 -3.03 2.49 23.40
CA PRO A 94 -4.23 2.04 24.08
C PRO A 94 -4.51 2.85 25.37
N ILE A 95 -5.78 3.11 25.69
CA ILE A 95 -6.28 3.76 26.91
C ILE A 95 -7.35 2.86 27.55
N PHE A 96 -7.32 2.83 28.88
CA PHE A 96 -8.19 2.02 29.74
C PHE A 96 -8.82 2.86 30.83
N ALA A 97 -9.93 2.37 31.41
CA ALA A 97 -10.66 3.07 32.48
C ALA A 97 -9.76 3.51 33.66
N GLU A 98 -8.70 2.74 33.94
CA GLU A 98 -7.80 2.95 35.08
C GLU A 98 -6.42 3.54 34.70
N THR A 99 -6.15 3.82 33.41
CA THR A 99 -4.84 4.43 33.02
C THR A 99 -4.74 5.90 33.40
N GLY A 100 -3.51 6.36 33.68
CA GLY A 100 -3.15 7.78 33.74
C GLY A 100 -3.31 8.45 32.36
N VAL A 101 -4.55 8.69 31.93
CA VAL A 101 -4.89 9.29 30.62
C VAL A 101 -4.11 10.58 30.40
N ARG A 102 -3.92 11.37 31.46
CA ARG A 102 -3.17 12.61 31.45
C ARG A 102 -1.71 12.42 31.03
N GLU A 103 -1.02 11.45 31.62
CA GLU A 103 0.39 11.15 31.32
C GLU A 103 0.57 10.64 29.89
N ILE A 104 -0.34 9.76 29.43
CA ILE A 104 -0.29 9.18 28.08
C ILE A 104 -0.53 10.27 27.02
N VAL A 105 -1.45 11.21 27.30
CA VAL A 105 -1.70 12.37 26.45
C VAL A 105 -0.48 13.31 26.46
N GLU A 106 0.14 13.56 27.61
CA GLU A 106 1.37 14.36 27.73
C GLU A 106 2.52 13.76 26.91
N GLU A 107 2.79 12.46 27.02
CA GLU A 107 3.80 11.79 26.19
C GLU A 107 3.47 11.88 24.69
N GLY A 108 2.20 11.81 24.32
CA GLY A 108 1.74 11.99 22.95
C GLY A 108 2.03 13.39 22.43
N ILE A 109 1.76 14.42 23.24
CA ILE A 109 2.04 15.82 22.94
C ILE A 109 3.54 16.06 22.80
N ILE A 110 4.36 15.56 23.75
CA ILE A 110 5.82 15.69 23.69
C ILE A 110 6.37 15.08 22.40
N LYS A 111 5.83 13.94 21.95
CA LYS A 111 6.25 13.32 20.69
C LYS A 111 5.89 14.19 19.47
N LEU A 112 4.68 14.77 19.46
CA LEU A 112 4.27 15.67 18.38
C LEU A 112 5.16 16.92 18.31
N MET A 113 5.53 17.47 19.47
CA MET A 113 6.47 18.59 19.56
C MET A 113 7.87 18.19 19.04
N ALA A 114 8.39 17.03 19.44
CA ALA A 114 9.69 16.56 18.96
C ALA A 114 9.73 16.34 17.43
N GLU A 115 8.66 15.77 16.85
CA GLU A 115 8.54 15.62 15.39
C GLU A 115 8.48 16.98 14.68
N GLN A 116 7.84 17.98 15.31
CA GLN A 116 7.80 19.35 14.80
C GLN A 116 9.16 20.06 14.90
N ASP A 117 9.88 19.91 16.01
CA ASP A 117 11.21 20.51 16.19
C ASP A 117 12.24 19.90 15.23
N GLU A 118 12.16 18.59 14.98
CA GLU A 118 12.98 17.92 13.96
C GLU A 118 12.65 18.45 12.55
N TYR A 119 11.39 18.77 12.28
CA TYR A 119 10.99 19.37 11.01
C TYR A 119 11.54 20.81 10.86
N SER A 120 11.45 21.63 11.91
CA SER A 120 11.98 23.00 11.92
C SER A 120 13.51 23.07 11.85
N SER A 121 14.22 22.09 12.44
CA SER A 121 15.70 22.04 12.45
C SER A 121 16.33 21.60 11.12
N LYS A 122 15.55 21.06 10.18
CA LYS A 122 16.04 20.64 8.84
C LYS A 122 16.29 21.78 7.85
N GLY A 123 16.23 23.04 8.28
CA GLY A 123 16.74 24.19 7.53
C GLY A 123 16.01 24.50 6.21
N SER A 124 14.78 24.02 6.05
CA SER A 124 14.02 24.09 4.79
C SER A 124 13.47 25.49 4.45
N GLY A 125 13.69 26.49 5.30
CA GLY A 125 13.20 27.87 5.12
C GLY A 125 11.70 28.08 5.44
N TYR A 126 11.00 27.02 5.86
CA TYR A 126 9.58 27.07 6.21
C TYR A 126 9.36 27.52 7.66
N THR A 127 8.55 28.55 7.85
CA THR A 127 8.05 29.04 9.14
C THR A 127 6.61 28.62 9.39
N LEU A 128 6.23 28.45 10.65
CA LEU A 128 4.85 28.15 11.03
C LEU A 128 3.95 29.34 10.67
N GLN A 129 2.91 29.09 9.86
CA GLN A 129 1.91 30.09 9.51
C GLN A 129 0.70 30.03 10.44
N CYS A 130 0.18 28.83 10.71
CA CYS A 130 -0.87 28.62 11.72
C CYS A 130 -0.97 27.14 12.13
N ILE A 131 -1.47 26.92 13.34
CA ILE A 131 -1.88 25.59 13.80
C ILE A 131 -3.36 25.42 13.42
N ASP A 132 -3.71 24.42 12.61
CA ASP A 132 -5.08 24.25 12.13
C ASP A 132 -5.96 23.55 13.17
N GLY A 133 -5.41 22.53 13.82
CA GLY A 133 -6.11 21.76 14.84
C GLY A 133 -5.52 20.37 15.03
N ILE A 134 -6.19 19.55 15.81
CA ILE A 134 -5.79 18.19 16.10
C ILE A 134 -6.90 17.20 15.78
N LEU A 135 -6.51 16.11 15.12
CA LEU A 135 -7.37 14.98 14.84
C LEU A 135 -7.10 13.88 15.86
N LEU A 136 -8.16 13.38 16.48
CA LEU A 136 -8.15 12.27 17.42
C LEU A 136 -8.87 11.08 16.79
N GLY A 137 -8.14 10.02 16.45
CA GLY A 137 -8.76 8.74 16.10
C GLY A 137 -8.94 7.91 17.36
N VAL A 138 -10.16 7.45 17.62
CA VAL A 138 -10.50 6.52 18.71
C VAL A 138 -10.97 5.20 18.11
N TYR A 139 -10.27 4.14 18.43
CA TYR A 139 -10.56 2.78 17.96
C TYR A 139 -11.11 1.99 19.13
N GLN A 140 -12.27 1.37 18.96
CA GLN A 140 -12.74 0.32 19.86
C GLN A 140 -11.69 -0.78 19.85
N TYR A 141 -11.07 -0.97 21.00
CA TYR A 141 -9.98 -1.90 21.16
C TYR A 141 -10.48 -2.96 22.11
N THR A 142 -10.63 -4.20 21.66
CA THR A 142 -10.70 -5.32 22.58
C THR A 142 -9.28 -5.56 23.06
N PRO A 143 -8.92 -5.17 24.29
CA PRO A 143 -7.60 -5.48 24.79
C PRO A 143 -7.51 -6.99 24.93
N MET A 144 -6.38 -7.54 24.52
CA MET A 144 -5.90 -8.80 25.05
C MET A 144 -5.67 -8.57 26.55
N SER A 145 -6.72 -8.79 27.33
CA SER A 145 -6.74 -8.58 28.77
C SER A 145 -6.31 -9.87 29.41
N ALA A 146 -5.23 -9.79 30.19
CA ALA A 146 -4.62 -10.97 30.74
C ALA A 146 -5.45 -11.54 31.92
N SER A 147 -6.31 -12.52 31.64
CA SER A 147 -7.32 -13.01 32.58
C SER A 147 -6.81 -14.12 33.49
N SER A 148 -7.74 -14.77 34.20
CA SER A 148 -7.50 -16.01 34.93
C SER A 148 -6.72 -17.04 34.11
N TYR A 149 -6.11 -17.99 34.80
CA TYR A 149 -5.26 -19.05 34.26
C TYR A 149 -5.72 -19.60 32.89
N ILE A 150 -4.85 -19.44 31.89
CA ILE A 150 -4.96 -20.14 30.60
C ILE A 150 -3.93 -21.29 30.61
N PRO A 151 -4.33 -22.55 30.31
CA PRO A 151 -3.39 -23.66 30.23
C PRO A 151 -2.41 -23.47 29.07
N LEU A 152 -1.15 -23.88 29.28
CA LEU A 152 -0.17 -23.89 28.19
C LEU A 152 -0.57 -24.96 27.17
N PRO A 153 -0.41 -24.71 25.86
CA PRO A 153 -0.53 -25.79 24.89
C PRO A 153 0.49 -26.90 25.16
N ASP A 154 0.10 -28.17 25.01
CA ASP A 154 0.95 -29.35 25.27
C ASP A 154 2.33 -29.27 24.59
N PHE A 155 2.40 -28.62 23.43
CA PHE A 155 3.67 -28.41 22.72
C PHE A 155 4.64 -27.50 23.48
N ILE A 156 4.14 -26.46 24.16
CA ILE A 156 4.94 -25.53 24.96
C ILE A 156 5.20 -26.11 26.35
N GLU A 157 4.21 -26.76 26.96
CA GLU A 157 4.36 -27.37 28.29
C GLU A 157 5.45 -28.46 28.30
N ARG A 158 5.47 -29.34 27.28
CA ARG A 158 6.49 -30.39 27.14
C ARG A 158 7.91 -29.86 27.04
N LYS A 159 8.10 -28.61 26.59
CA LYS A 159 9.42 -27.98 26.54
C LYS A 159 9.98 -27.69 27.92
N LYS A 160 9.17 -27.67 29.00
CA LYS A 160 9.61 -27.32 30.37
C LYS A 160 10.45 -26.03 30.38
N ALA A 161 10.04 -25.05 29.58
CA ALA A 161 10.74 -23.78 29.39
C ALA A 161 9.96 -22.59 29.97
N VAL A 162 8.68 -22.79 30.26
CA VAL A 162 7.74 -21.78 30.75
C VAL A 162 7.18 -22.23 32.09
N ILE A 163 7.11 -21.32 33.05
CA ILE A 163 6.41 -21.49 34.32
C ILE A 163 5.08 -20.74 34.19
N ASN A 164 3.99 -21.47 34.37
CA ASN A 164 2.64 -20.95 34.30
C ASN A 164 1.97 -21.01 35.69
N PRO A 165 1.97 -19.92 36.48
CA PRO A 165 1.25 -19.85 37.75
C PRO A 165 -0.26 -20.01 37.53
N GLN A 166 -0.91 -20.86 38.33
CA GLN A 166 -2.34 -21.12 38.29
C GLN A 166 -3.11 -20.10 39.14
N ASN A 167 -3.53 -18.99 38.51
CA ASN A 167 -4.32 -17.93 39.13
C ASN A 167 -5.81 -18.03 38.85
N SER A 168 -6.60 -17.79 39.89
CA SER A 168 -8.04 -17.50 39.82
C SER A 168 -8.33 -15.99 39.74
N ASP A 169 -7.33 -15.15 40.02
CA ASP A 169 -7.44 -13.69 39.92
C ASP A 169 -7.00 -13.16 38.54
N GLN A 170 -7.05 -11.85 38.34
CA GLN A 170 -6.63 -11.19 37.09
C GLN A 170 -5.16 -10.70 37.17
N GLN A 171 -4.35 -11.25 38.09
CA GLN A 171 -3.00 -10.74 38.39
C GLN A 171 -1.88 -11.56 37.74
N CYS A 172 -2.14 -12.25 36.63
CA CYS A 172 -1.17 -13.14 35.99
C CYS A 172 0.19 -12.48 35.69
N PHE A 173 0.22 -11.17 35.38
CA PHE A 173 1.48 -10.44 35.16
C PHE A 173 2.33 -10.39 36.44
N LYS A 174 1.72 -10.06 37.59
CA LYS A 174 2.38 -10.08 38.90
C LYS A 174 2.94 -11.46 39.18
N TRP A 175 2.12 -12.50 39.02
CA TRP A 175 2.54 -13.88 39.25
C TRP A 175 3.66 -14.32 38.31
N ALA A 176 3.63 -13.91 37.04
CA ALA A 176 4.70 -14.21 36.08
C ALA A 176 6.03 -13.54 36.45
N ILE A 177 6.02 -12.29 36.93
CA ILE A 177 7.24 -11.62 37.42
C ILE A 177 7.79 -12.34 38.66
N LEU A 178 6.92 -12.64 39.63
CA LEU A 178 7.33 -13.29 40.87
C LEU A 178 7.82 -14.74 40.67
N ALA A 179 7.45 -15.40 39.57
CA ALA A 179 7.84 -16.77 39.27
C ALA A 179 9.35 -17.01 39.20
N LYS A 180 10.13 -15.97 38.90
CA LYS A 180 11.61 -16.01 38.92
C LYS A 180 12.17 -16.36 40.30
N HIS A 181 11.47 -15.96 41.36
CA HIS A 181 11.93 -16.08 42.75
C HIS A 181 11.48 -17.36 43.45
N VAL A 182 10.48 -18.04 42.90
CA VAL A 182 9.92 -19.25 43.51
C VAL A 182 10.85 -20.45 43.28
N THR A 183 11.35 -21.00 44.39
CA THR A 183 12.23 -22.17 44.44
C THR A 183 11.47 -23.39 44.99
N GLY A 184 11.80 -24.60 44.54
CA GLY A 184 11.14 -25.86 44.96
C GLY A 184 10.25 -26.54 43.91
N SER A 185 9.59 -27.62 44.32
CA SER A 185 8.58 -28.35 43.54
C SER A 185 7.21 -27.67 43.68
N ASN A 186 6.39 -27.71 42.62
CA ASN A 186 5.07 -27.03 42.51
C ASN A 186 5.10 -25.50 42.25
N LYS A 187 5.92 -25.05 41.29
CA LYS A 187 5.98 -23.64 40.84
C LYS A 187 4.67 -23.13 40.21
N GLN A 188 3.69 -23.98 39.98
CA GLN A 188 2.37 -23.58 39.47
C GLN A 188 1.44 -23.05 40.58
N ARG A 189 1.71 -23.31 41.87
CA ARG A 189 0.82 -22.91 42.98
C ARG A 189 1.14 -21.51 43.49
N ILE A 190 0.13 -20.64 43.54
CA ILE A 190 0.27 -19.23 43.96
C ILE A 190 0.61 -19.05 45.43
N GLU A 191 0.21 -19.97 46.30
CA GLU A 191 0.53 -19.91 47.74
C GLU A 191 2.04 -19.72 47.99
N ASN A 192 2.88 -20.28 47.10
CA ASN A 192 4.34 -20.17 47.16
C ASN A 192 4.89 -18.79 46.75
N TYR A 193 4.05 -17.89 46.23
CA TYR A 193 4.44 -16.59 45.69
C TYR A 193 4.21 -15.45 46.69
N THR A 194 3.37 -15.67 47.70
CA THR A 194 2.96 -14.68 48.72
C THR A 194 4.15 -14.03 49.43
N THR A 195 5.21 -14.80 49.68
CA THR A 195 6.45 -14.33 50.33
C THR A 195 7.32 -13.40 49.46
N HIS A 196 6.93 -13.17 48.20
CA HIS A 196 7.70 -12.37 47.25
C HIS A 196 6.95 -11.13 46.75
N GLU A 197 5.73 -10.89 47.22
CA GLU A 197 4.87 -9.83 46.69
C GLU A 197 5.46 -8.42 46.86
N GLU A 198 6.23 -8.19 47.93
CA GLU A 198 6.85 -6.90 48.23
C GLU A 198 8.15 -6.63 47.45
N LYS A 199 8.63 -7.58 46.63
CA LYS A 199 9.91 -7.44 45.90
C LYS A 199 9.88 -6.37 44.80
N TYR A 200 8.71 -6.06 44.25
CA TYR A 200 8.56 -5.13 43.13
C TYR A 200 7.41 -4.16 43.34
N ASN A 201 7.56 -2.96 42.80
CA ASN A 201 6.53 -1.94 42.83
C ASN A 201 5.58 -2.11 41.62
N PHE A 202 4.37 -2.60 41.88
CA PHE A 202 3.30 -2.75 40.88
C PHE A 202 2.33 -1.56 40.83
N SER A 203 2.62 -0.44 41.50
CA SER A 203 1.74 0.73 41.56
C SER A 203 1.47 1.33 40.18
N GLY A 204 0.25 1.80 39.91
CA GLY A 204 -0.09 2.38 38.59
C GLY A 204 -0.22 1.36 37.45
N ILE A 205 -0.16 0.06 37.76
CA ILE A 205 -0.49 -1.04 36.84
C ILE A 205 -1.89 -1.53 37.18
N THR A 206 -2.68 -1.81 36.16
CA THR A 206 -4.05 -2.31 36.30
C THR A 206 -4.04 -3.83 36.11
N PHE A 207 -4.94 -4.54 36.78
CA PHE A 207 -5.11 -5.98 36.61
C PHE A 207 -6.51 -6.23 36.05
N PRO A 208 -6.64 -6.87 34.88
CA PRO A 208 -5.62 -7.53 34.07
C PRO A 208 -4.63 -6.58 33.37
N THR A 209 -3.32 -6.88 33.49
CA THR A 209 -2.24 -6.01 32.97
C THR A 209 -2.15 -6.08 31.46
N LYS A 210 -1.94 -4.91 30.83
CA LYS A 210 -1.92 -4.77 29.37
C LYS A 210 -0.51 -4.50 28.89
N LEU A 211 -0.20 -4.91 27.65
CA LEU A 211 1.19 -4.91 27.14
C LEU A 211 1.91 -3.56 27.28
N HIS A 212 1.24 -2.43 27.02
CA HIS A 212 1.84 -1.10 27.16
C HIS A 212 2.14 -0.69 28.62
N GLN A 213 1.47 -1.27 29.63
CA GLN A 213 1.72 -0.99 31.05
C GLN A 213 2.97 -1.70 31.59
N VAL A 214 3.53 -2.63 30.82
CA VAL A 214 4.85 -3.19 31.11
C VAL A 214 5.91 -2.08 31.19
N ASN A 215 5.76 -1.02 30.39
CA ASN A 215 6.63 0.15 30.49
C ASN A 215 6.46 0.92 31.81
N ILE A 216 5.25 0.94 32.38
CA ILE A 216 4.98 1.56 33.69
C ILE A 216 5.68 0.74 34.79
N PHE A 217 5.59 -0.59 34.73
CA PHE A 217 6.32 -1.48 35.62
C PHE A 217 7.85 -1.24 35.58
N GLU A 218 8.42 -1.16 34.39
CA GLU A 218 9.85 -0.88 34.21
C GLU A 218 10.26 0.51 34.72
N LYS A 219 9.40 1.52 34.56
CA LYS A 219 9.62 2.87 35.12
C LYS A 219 9.61 2.86 36.65
N ASN A 220 8.69 2.11 37.26
CA ASN A 220 8.58 2.00 38.72
C ASN A 220 9.71 1.19 39.37
N ASN A 221 10.41 0.37 38.58
CA ASN A 221 11.48 -0.52 39.04
C ASN A 221 12.75 -0.27 38.19
N PRO A 222 13.58 0.74 38.54
CA PRO A 222 14.64 1.24 37.66
C PRO A 222 15.68 0.23 37.18
N ASN A 223 15.90 -0.87 37.90
CA ASN A 223 16.86 -1.93 37.54
C ASN A 223 16.22 -3.11 36.78
N VAL A 224 14.93 -3.00 36.44
CA VAL A 224 14.15 -4.07 35.82
C VAL A 224 13.92 -3.81 34.33
N THR A 225 14.01 -4.86 33.52
CA THR A 225 13.52 -4.86 32.14
C THR A 225 12.75 -6.13 31.81
N VAL A 226 11.77 -6.02 30.93
CA VAL A 226 10.83 -7.08 30.58
C VAL A 226 10.70 -7.21 29.06
N ASN A 227 11.09 -8.38 28.55
CA ASN A 227 10.74 -8.82 27.21
C ASN A 227 9.40 -9.55 27.24
N VAL A 228 8.59 -9.39 26.19
CA VAL A 228 7.32 -10.09 26.02
C VAL A 228 7.28 -10.74 24.63
N TYR A 229 6.93 -12.01 24.61
CA TYR A 229 6.80 -12.83 23.41
C TYR A 229 5.35 -13.31 23.26
N GLY A 230 4.86 -13.39 22.03
CA GLY A 230 3.55 -13.94 21.69
C GLY A 230 3.65 -15.38 21.19
N LEU A 231 2.50 -16.06 21.13
CA LEU A 231 2.38 -17.42 20.61
C LEU A 231 1.35 -17.47 19.48
N GLU A 232 1.79 -17.81 18.26
CA GLU A 232 0.91 -17.96 17.10
C GLU A 232 0.62 -19.45 16.84
N LYS A 233 -0.65 -19.77 16.58
CA LYS A 233 -1.11 -21.13 16.26
C LYS A 233 -1.24 -21.30 14.76
N HIS A 234 -0.46 -22.23 14.20
CA HIS A 234 -0.47 -22.58 12.77
C HIS A 234 -1.14 -23.94 12.55
N PHE A 235 -2.09 -24.00 11.61
CA PHE A 235 -2.71 -25.25 11.15
C PHE A 235 -2.15 -25.59 9.77
N GLN A 236 -1.52 -26.76 9.62
CA GLN A 236 -1.04 -27.24 8.32
C GLN A 236 -1.71 -28.57 7.98
N PRO A 237 -2.71 -28.61 7.09
CA PRO A 237 -3.19 -29.87 6.53
C PRO A 237 -2.00 -30.58 5.83
N PRO A 238 -1.74 -31.89 6.05
CA PRO A 238 -2.59 -32.91 6.68
C PRO A 238 -2.22 -33.25 8.14
N GLN A 239 -1.45 -32.41 8.84
CA GLN A 239 -1.01 -32.70 10.21
C GLN A 239 -2.19 -32.70 11.20
N LYS A 240 -2.29 -33.75 12.02
CA LYS A 240 -3.35 -33.91 13.04
C LYS A 240 -3.26 -32.91 14.21
N PHE A 241 -2.13 -32.25 14.42
CA PHE A 241 -1.89 -31.37 15.57
C PHE A 241 -1.39 -29.99 15.14
N PRO A 242 -1.82 -28.90 15.79
CA PRO A 242 -1.38 -27.54 15.48
C PRO A 242 0.09 -27.34 15.86
N LYS A 243 0.82 -26.56 15.05
CA LYS A 243 2.17 -26.11 15.34
C LYS A 243 2.11 -24.73 15.98
N TYR A 244 2.89 -24.51 17.03
CA TYR A 244 2.97 -23.20 17.70
C TYR A 244 4.30 -22.51 17.38
N GLU A 245 4.24 -21.23 17.02
CA GLU A 245 5.40 -20.38 16.73
C GLU A 245 5.43 -19.18 17.68
N VAL A 246 6.51 -19.07 18.46
CA VAL A 246 6.78 -17.92 19.33
C VAL A 246 7.38 -16.78 18.50
N PHE A 247 6.95 -15.54 18.78
CA PHE A 247 7.44 -14.33 18.11
C PHE A 247 7.58 -13.14 19.09
N PRO A 248 8.45 -12.16 18.82
CA PRO A 248 8.64 -10.99 19.70
C PRO A 248 7.46 -10.03 19.64
N LEU A 249 6.97 -9.57 20.81
CA LEU A 249 5.98 -8.49 20.93
C LEU A 249 6.62 -7.19 21.46
N LYS A 250 7.50 -7.33 22.46
CA LYS A 250 8.30 -6.25 23.06
C LYS A 250 9.65 -6.82 23.44
N VAL A 251 10.73 -6.24 22.95
CA VAL A 251 12.09 -6.62 23.34
C VAL A 251 12.85 -5.34 23.63
N VAL A 252 13.50 -5.26 24.79
CA VAL A 252 14.28 -4.09 25.17
C VAL A 252 15.59 -4.03 24.36
N ASP A 253 16.13 -2.83 24.20
CA ASP A 253 17.42 -2.63 23.52
C ASP A 253 18.58 -3.12 24.40
N GLU A 254 18.50 -2.84 25.71
CA GLU A 254 19.49 -3.27 26.70
C GLU A 254 18.82 -3.97 27.89
N GLU A 255 19.33 -5.16 28.24
CA GLU A 255 18.88 -5.92 29.41
C GLU A 255 19.56 -5.37 30.66
N LYS A 256 18.78 -5.01 31.69
CA LYS A 256 19.29 -4.60 32.99
C LYS A 256 19.60 -5.81 33.87
N THR A 257 20.19 -5.58 35.03
CA THR A 257 20.58 -6.64 35.98
C THR A 257 19.42 -7.54 36.38
N ASP A 258 18.21 -6.99 36.55
CA ASP A 258 17.01 -7.76 36.86
C ASP A 258 16.06 -7.89 35.66
N HIS A 259 16.44 -8.78 34.74
CA HIS A 259 15.70 -9.01 33.49
C HIS A 259 14.66 -10.14 33.58
N PHE A 260 13.54 -9.99 32.86
CA PHE A 260 12.46 -10.96 32.72
C PHE A 260 12.08 -11.20 31.26
N ASP A 261 11.93 -12.47 30.90
CA ASP A 261 11.33 -12.88 29.63
C ASP A 261 9.93 -13.46 29.93
N LEU A 262 8.88 -12.88 29.35
CA LEU A 262 7.49 -13.31 29.53
C LEU A 262 6.90 -13.85 28.21
N LEU A 263 6.05 -14.88 28.32
CA LEU A 263 5.25 -15.39 27.21
C LEU A 263 3.79 -15.00 27.46
N LEU A 264 3.22 -14.24 26.52
CA LEU A 264 1.81 -13.89 26.47
C LEU A 264 1.08 -14.95 25.63
N ILE A 265 0.26 -15.76 26.29
CA ILE A 265 -0.66 -16.69 25.61
C ILE A 265 -2.04 -16.06 25.52
N THR A 266 -2.81 -16.47 24.51
CA THR A 266 -4.14 -15.93 24.24
C THR A 266 -5.10 -17.06 23.93
N ASP A 267 -6.32 -16.96 24.45
CA ASP A 267 -7.50 -17.67 23.94
C ASP A 267 -8.39 -16.68 23.15
N ASP A 268 -9.56 -17.12 22.69
CA ASP A 268 -10.43 -16.31 21.83
C ASP A 268 -10.94 -15.01 22.50
N GLU A 269 -10.88 -14.90 23.83
CA GLU A 269 -11.44 -13.78 24.60
C GLU A 269 -10.43 -13.09 25.56
N ASN A 270 -9.38 -13.80 25.98
CA ASN A 270 -8.47 -13.43 27.06
C ASN A 270 -6.99 -13.66 26.68
N SER A 271 -6.10 -13.02 27.43
CA SER A 271 -4.67 -13.31 27.40
C SER A 271 -4.18 -13.81 28.76
N HIS A 272 -2.92 -14.25 28.87
CA HIS A 272 -2.33 -14.68 30.14
C HIS A 272 -0.82 -14.56 30.08
N PHE A 273 -0.21 -13.94 31.09
CA PHE A 273 1.24 -13.81 31.19
C PHE A 273 1.83 -15.01 31.90
N THR A 274 2.89 -15.56 31.31
CA THR A 274 3.66 -16.68 31.88
C THR A 274 5.14 -16.35 31.85
N TYR A 275 5.92 -16.96 32.74
CA TYR A 275 7.34 -16.67 32.88
C TYR A 275 8.18 -17.62 32.03
N ILE A 276 9.06 -17.09 31.19
CA ILE A 276 10.00 -17.89 30.41
C ILE A 276 11.25 -18.12 31.26
N SER A 277 11.32 -19.31 31.85
CA SER A 277 12.48 -19.76 32.63
C SER A 277 13.70 -20.12 31.77
N ASN A 278 13.50 -20.47 30.50
CA ASN A 278 14.60 -20.79 29.58
C ASN A 278 14.23 -20.46 28.13
N PHE A 279 14.67 -19.29 27.66
CA PHE A 279 14.37 -18.79 26.32
C PHE A 279 14.87 -19.74 25.22
N SER A 280 16.14 -20.16 25.27
CA SER A 280 16.72 -21.06 24.27
C SER A 280 15.94 -22.36 24.14
N ARG A 281 15.51 -22.97 25.25
CA ARG A 281 14.71 -24.20 25.25
C ARG A 281 13.32 -23.98 24.62
N LEU A 282 12.72 -22.81 24.84
CA LEU A 282 11.43 -22.45 24.26
C LEU A 282 11.49 -22.34 22.73
N VAL A 283 12.49 -21.66 22.18
CA VAL A 283 12.54 -21.33 20.74
C VAL A 283 13.36 -22.30 19.89
N ARG A 284 14.21 -23.16 20.47
CA ARG A 284 15.14 -24.02 19.72
C ARG A 284 14.47 -24.86 18.64
N SER A 285 13.32 -25.48 18.94
CA SER A 285 12.60 -26.31 17.97
C SER A 285 12.03 -25.54 16.77
N GLN A 286 11.95 -24.20 16.85
CA GLN A 286 11.51 -23.35 15.73
C GLN A 286 12.63 -23.07 14.73
N LYS A 287 13.89 -23.18 15.16
CA LYS A 287 15.05 -22.72 14.38
C LYS A 287 16.09 -23.80 14.11
N THR A 288 16.30 -24.74 15.03
CA THR A 288 17.34 -25.77 14.89
C THR A 288 16.77 -27.18 15.07
N ARG A 289 17.50 -28.17 14.56
CA ARG A 289 17.16 -29.61 14.72
C ARG A 289 17.72 -30.21 16.01
N HIS A 290 18.01 -29.38 17.02
CA HIS A 290 18.56 -29.79 18.32
C HIS A 290 19.95 -30.47 18.28
N LYS A 291 20.77 -30.21 17.26
CA LYS A 291 22.07 -30.88 17.06
C LYS A 291 23.20 -30.40 17.99
N ALA A 292 23.27 -29.11 18.29
CA ALA A 292 24.31 -28.51 19.15
C ALA A 292 23.74 -27.44 20.11
N SER A 293 24.49 -27.05 21.14
CA SER A 293 24.18 -25.87 21.95
C SER A 293 24.08 -24.64 21.04
N ALA A 294 23.12 -23.75 21.27
CA ALA A 294 22.91 -22.58 20.43
C ALA A 294 22.54 -21.37 21.30
N VAL A 295 23.13 -20.22 20.98
CA VAL A 295 22.74 -18.90 21.52
C VAL A 295 21.75 -18.28 20.54
N PHE A 296 20.71 -17.62 21.06
CA PHE A 296 19.67 -17.01 20.21
C PHE A 296 19.60 -15.51 20.45
N CYS A 297 19.47 -14.75 19.38
CA CYS A 297 19.06 -13.36 19.48
C CYS A 297 17.60 -13.26 19.92
N LYS A 298 17.36 -12.60 21.04
CA LYS A 298 16.03 -12.39 21.60
C LYS A 298 15.13 -11.48 20.76
N ARG A 299 15.70 -10.70 19.83
CA ARG A 299 14.97 -9.79 18.92
C ARG A 299 14.52 -10.46 17.62
N CYS A 300 15.37 -11.30 17.02
CA CYS A 300 15.13 -11.90 15.69
C CYS A 300 15.19 -13.44 15.64
N PHE A 301 15.57 -14.06 16.75
CA PHE A 301 15.69 -15.51 16.92
C PHE A 301 16.73 -16.16 16.00
N THR A 302 17.63 -15.38 15.39
CA THR A 302 18.84 -15.92 14.74
C THR A 302 19.64 -16.72 15.76
N SER A 303 20.05 -17.93 15.37
CA SER A 303 20.78 -18.87 16.20
C SER A 303 22.26 -18.91 15.85
N PHE A 304 23.10 -18.88 16.87
CA PHE A 304 24.55 -19.01 16.77
C PHE A 304 24.95 -20.33 17.40
N GLU A 305 25.31 -21.30 16.56
CA GLU A 305 25.86 -22.59 16.97
C GLU A 305 27.40 -22.52 17.00
N PRO A 306 28.09 -23.26 17.90
CA PRO A 306 29.53 -23.40 17.88
C PRO A 306 29.98 -23.94 16.52
N LEU A 307 30.87 -23.20 15.84
CA LEU A 307 31.46 -23.62 14.57
C LEU A 307 32.89 -24.12 14.82
N ASN A 308 33.15 -25.40 14.56
CA ASN A 308 34.51 -25.92 14.46
C ASN A 308 35.00 -25.76 13.01
N ILE A 309 35.48 -24.57 12.67
CA ILE A 309 36.08 -24.31 11.35
C ILE A 309 37.59 -24.08 11.56
N ASN A 310 38.40 -25.03 11.10
CA ASN A 310 39.83 -24.89 10.81
C ASN A 310 40.67 -24.11 11.85
N LYS A 311 40.83 -24.66 13.07
CA LYS A 311 41.84 -24.24 14.07
C LYS A 311 41.73 -22.82 14.67
N TYR A 312 40.69 -22.05 14.36
CA TYR A 312 40.38 -20.80 15.06
C TYR A 312 38.98 -20.90 15.69
N GLU A 313 38.92 -20.88 17.02
CA GLU A 313 37.65 -20.79 17.75
C GLU A 313 37.07 -19.38 17.57
N LEU A 314 36.24 -19.17 16.55
CA LEU A 314 35.40 -17.98 16.52
C LEU A 314 34.23 -18.20 17.48
N ASN A 315 34.41 -17.71 18.71
CA ASN A 315 33.48 -17.90 19.82
C ASN A 315 32.05 -17.45 19.42
N GLU A 316 31.05 -18.32 19.58
CA GLU A 316 29.65 -18.04 19.26
C GLU A 316 29.12 -16.75 19.91
N ARG A 317 29.71 -16.35 21.04
CA ARG A 317 29.41 -15.11 21.74
C ARG A 317 29.83 -13.86 20.96
N ILE A 318 30.98 -13.88 20.29
CA ILE A 318 31.46 -12.72 19.50
C ILE A 318 30.51 -12.47 18.34
N ARG A 319 30.15 -13.52 17.59
CA ARG A 319 29.18 -13.43 16.48
C ARG A 319 27.82 -12.93 16.96
N PHE A 320 27.38 -13.38 18.14
CA PHE A 320 26.15 -12.93 18.76
C PHE A 320 26.20 -11.43 19.13
N GLU A 321 27.29 -10.95 19.72
CA GLU A 321 27.45 -9.52 20.06
C GLU A 321 27.55 -8.63 18.81
N GLU A 322 28.28 -9.06 17.78
CA GLU A 322 28.34 -8.36 16.48
C GLU A 322 26.95 -8.27 15.83
N HIS A 323 26.21 -9.38 15.81
CA HIS A 323 24.83 -9.41 15.35
C HIS A 323 23.95 -8.44 16.13
N LYS A 324 24.11 -8.37 17.46
CA LYS A 324 23.31 -7.47 18.32
C LYS A 324 23.50 -6.00 17.95
N LEU A 325 24.71 -5.59 17.58
CA LEU A 325 24.98 -4.21 17.13
C LEU A 325 24.24 -3.86 15.83
N ILE A 326 24.07 -4.82 14.93
CA ILE A 326 23.37 -4.60 13.65
C ILE A 326 21.86 -4.77 13.84
N CYS A 327 21.42 -5.88 14.43
CA CYS A 327 20.00 -6.17 14.65
C CYS A 327 19.32 -5.16 15.59
N GLY A 328 20.06 -4.59 16.55
CA GLY A 328 19.57 -3.59 17.49
C GLY A 328 19.00 -2.34 16.83
N THR A 329 19.50 -1.93 15.65
CA THR A 329 18.98 -0.76 14.92
C THR A 329 17.63 -1.01 14.24
N HIS A 330 17.17 -2.27 14.22
CA HIS A 330 15.92 -2.67 13.61
C HIS A 330 14.88 -3.03 14.68
N LYS A 331 13.60 -2.97 14.30
CA LYS A 331 12.50 -3.39 15.17
C LYS A 331 12.60 -4.90 15.42
N PRO A 332 12.26 -5.39 16.63
CA PRO A 332 12.15 -6.82 16.89
C PRO A 332 11.11 -7.46 15.96
N ILE A 333 11.53 -8.48 15.20
CA ILE A 333 10.69 -9.20 14.23
C ILE A 333 11.09 -10.66 14.20
N LEU A 334 10.22 -11.57 13.77
CA LEU A 334 10.61 -12.93 13.43
C LEU A 334 10.88 -13.04 11.91
N PRO A 335 12.14 -12.93 11.44
CA PRO A 335 12.45 -13.04 10.03
C PRO A 335 12.14 -14.46 9.52
N ARG A 336 11.43 -14.53 8.39
CA ARG A 336 11.20 -15.75 7.62
C ARG A 336 12.12 -15.73 6.41
N MET A 337 13.23 -16.45 6.52
CA MET A 337 14.22 -16.55 5.46
C MET A 337 13.89 -17.72 4.51
N PRO A 338 14.19 -17.60 3.21
CA PRO A 338 14.19 -18.71 2.26
C PRO A 338 15.01 -19.93 2.73
N ALA A 339 14.64 -21.12 2.27
CA ALA A 339 15.39 -22.33 2.57
C ALA A 339 16.73 -22.38 1.79
N PRO A 340 17.78 -23.06 2.29
CA PRO A 340 19.03 -23.25 1.57
C PRO A 340 18.82 -23.83 0.16
N GLY A 341 19.47 -23.23 -0.84
CA GLY A 341 19.29 -23.60 -2.25
C GLY A 341 18.00 -23.08 -2.90
N SER A 342 17.24 -22.20 -2.24
CA SER A 342 16.10 -21.53 -2.88
C SER A 342 16.60 -20.61 -3.99
N MET A 343 16.13 -20.85 -5.21
CA MET A 343 16.53 -20.11 -6.40
C MET A 343 15.41 -19.18 -6.85
N LEU A 344 15.77 -17.92 -7.09
CA LEU A 344 14.97 -17.00 -7.89
C LEU A 344 15.33 -17.20 -9.36
N GLU A 345 14.34 -17.61 -10.14
CA GLU A 345 14.43 -17.77 -11.58
C GLU A 345 13.09 -17.39 -12.23
N PHE A 346 13.06 -17.24 -13.55
CA PHE A 346 11.83 -16.93 -14.25
C PHE A 346 10.83 -18.12 -14.21
N ASP A 347 9.70 -17.94 -13.54
CA ASP A 347 8.64 -18.95 -13.41
C ASP A 347 7.30 -18.51 -14.04
N ALA A 348 7.17 -17.24 -14.42
CA ALA A 348 5.93 -16.60 -14.82
C ALA A 348 5.52 -16.88 -16.28
N TRP A 349 5.64 -18.14 -16.71
CA TRP A 349 5.41 -18.59 -18.08
C TRP A 349 3.99 -18.30 -18.58
N LYS A 350 2.97 -18.32 -17.71
CA LYS A 350 1.60 -17.92 -18.09
C LYS A 350 1.50 -16.51 -18.68
N LYS A 351 2.42 -15.61 -18.30
CA LYS A 351 2.43 -14.21 -18.75
C LYS A 351 3.06 -14.05 -20.14
N THR A 352 3.55 -15.13 -20.76
CA THR A 352 4.07 -15.08 -22.14
C THR A 352 2.96 -15.16 -23.18
N GLN A 353 1.76 -15.58 -22.78
CA GLN A 353 0.59 -15.54 -23.64
C GLN A 353 -0.06 -14.16 -23.54
N ARG A 354 -0.63 -13.67 -24.64
CA ARG A 354 -1.44 -12.45 -24.62
C ARG A 354 -2.70 -12.70 -23.79
N HIS A 355 -3.03 -11.78 -22.89
CA HIS A 355 -4.26 -11.83 -22.13
C HIS A 355 -5.47 -11.84 -23.09
N PRO A 356 -6.40 -12.82 -23.00
CA PRO A 356 -7.44 -13.00 -24.02
C PRO A 356 -8.39 -11.82 -24.17
N ILE A 357 -8.76 -11.18 -23.05
CA ILE A 357 -9.70 -10.05 -23.02
C ILE A 357 -9.20 -9.02 -22.02
N VAL A 358 -9.20 -7.74 -22.39
CA VAL A 358 -8.89 -6.61 -21.50
C VAL A 358 -9.98 -5.54 -21.63
N ILE A 359 -10.10 -4.66 -20.65
CA ILE A 359 -11.07 -3.56 -20.67
C ILE A 359 -10.31 -2.24 -20.57
N TYR A 360 -10.68 -1.25 -21.36
CA TYR A 360 -10.21 0.13 -21.27
C TYR A 360 -11.38 1.00 -20.84
N ALA A 361 -11.19 1.87 -19.86
CA ALA A 361 -12.26 2.69 -19.34
C ALA A 361 -11.74 4.06 -18.89
N ASP A 362 -12.67 5.01 -18.84
CA ASP A 362 -12.42 6.37 -18.37
C ASP A 362 -13.71 6.98 -17.79
N PHE A 363 -13.58 7.96 -16.91
CA PHE A 363 -14.72 8.73 -16.37
C PHE A 363 -14.57 10.20 -16.72
N GLU A 364 -15.72 10.84 -16.92
CA GLU A 364 -15.81 12.30 -16.85
C GLU A 364 -16.58 12.72 -15.61
N ALA A 365 -16.31 13.94 -15.15
CA ALA A 365 -16.92 14.48 -13.94
C ALA A 365 -17.43 15.91 -14.14
N LEU A 366 -18.52 16.23 -13.46
CA LEU A 366 -18.94 17.60 -13.21
C LEU A 366 -17.99 18.23 -12.18
N LEU A 367 -17.48 19.42 -12.48
CA LEU A 367 -16.61 20.19 -11.60
C LEU A 367 -17.45 21.20 -10.81
N LYS A 368 -18.28 20.69 -9.89
CA LYS A 368 -19.12 21.54 -9.03
C LYS A 368 -18.24 22.50 -8.23
N LYS A 369 -18.39 23.81 -8.52
CA LYS A 369 -17.69 24.86 -7.79
C LYS A 369 -18.01 24.75 -6.31
N SER A 370 -16.97 24.83 -5.49
CA SER A 370 -17.07 24.70 -4.06
C SER A 370 -16.37 25.87 -3.40
N ASP A 371 -17.11 26.66 -2.63
CA ASP A 371 -16.53 27.70 -1.76
C ASP A 371 -16.27 27.19 -0.35
N GLU A 372 -16.33 25.88 -0.14
CA GLU A 372 -16.00 25.27 1.14
C GLU A 372 -14.56 25.74 1.55
N LYS A 373 -14.24 25.84 2.84
CA LYS A 373 -12.90 26.19 3.33
C LYS A 373 -12.11 24.96 3.78
N CYS A 374 -11.07 24.60 3.03
CA CYS A 374 -10.17 23.44 3.13
C CYS A 374 -9.13 23.51 4.24
N GLY A 375 -9.39 24.25 5.32
CA GLY A 375 -8.27 24.91 5.97
C GLY A 375 -8.66 26.28 6.47
N ASN A 376 -7.73 26.92 7.17
CA ASN A 376 -7.76 28.37 7.33
C ASN A 376 -7.38 29.08 6.01
N ASN A 377 -6.49 28.50 5.19
CA ASN A 377 -5.92 29.16 3.99
C ASN A 377 -6.15 28.44 2.65
N THR A 378 -6.71 27.23 2.64
CA THR A 378 -6.94 26.49 1.40
C THR A 378 -8.44 26.53 1.10
N LYS A 379 -8.85 26.96 -0.09
CA LYS A 379 -10.22 26.73 -0.60
C LYS A 379 -10.14 25.57 -1.58
N ALA A 380 -10.91 24.50 -1.37
CA ALA A 380 -11.05 23.50 -2.43
C ALA A 380 -11.98 24.08 -3.46
N ILE A 381 -11.44 24.33 -4.64
CA ILE A 381 -12.05 25.11 -5.70
C ILE A 381 -13.24 24.35 -6.30
N GLN A 382 -13.13 23.02 -6.42
CA GLN A 382 -14.12 22.17 -7.06
C GLN A 382 -14.31 20.82 -6.33
N LYS A 383 -15.54 20.32 -6.35
CA LYS A 383 -15.92 18.94 -6.03
C LYS A 383 -16.22 18.22 -7.34
N HIS A 384 -15.63 17.04 -7.52
CA HIS A 384 -15.76 16.28 -8.75
C HIS A 384 -16.81 15.19 -8.50
N GLU A 385 -17.83 15.14 -9.34
CA GLU A 385 -18.89 14.15 -9.29
C GLU A 385 -18.97 13.47 -10.65
N ALA A 386 -18.86 12.13 -10.67
CA ALA A 386 -18.88 11.38 -11.92
C ALA A 386 -20.16 11.69 -12.71
N MET A 387 -19.99 12.10 -13.97
CA MET A 387 -21.08 12.49 -14.86
C MET A 387 -21.33 11.47 -15.96
N SER A 388 -20.27 10.86 -16.45
CA SER A 388 -20.32 9.79 -17.44
C SER A 388 -19.14 8.86 -17.25
N TYR A 389 -19.26 7.66 -17.80
CA TYR A 389 -18.14 6.76 -18.00
C TYR A 389 -18.19 6.18 -19.41
N GLY A 390 -17.02 5.82 -19.91
CA GLY A 390 -16.87 5.08 -21.14
C GLY A 390 -16.03 3.84 -20.87
N PHE A 391 -16.36 2.73 -21.52
CA PHE A 391 -15.43 1.60 -21.57
C PHE A 391 -15.53 0.82 -22.89
N MET A 392 -14.44 0.15 -23.24
CA MET A 392 -14.36 -0.76 -24.38
C MET A 392 -13.74 -2.08 -23.95
N VAL A 393 -14.38 -3.18 -24.33
CA VAL A 393 -13.86 -4.53 -24.13
C VAL A 393 -13.05 -4.92 -25.38
N LYS A 394 -11.75 -5.17 -25.19
CA LYS A 394 -10.84 -5.56 -26.26
C LYS A 394 -10.48 -7.03 -26.13
N ALA A 395 -11.03 -7.84 -27.03
CA ALA A 395 -10.64 -9.23 -27.21
C ALA A 395 -9.39 -9.36 -28.10
N ASN A 396 -8.55 -10.36 -27.81
CA ASN A 396 -7.46 -10.76 -28.68
C ASN A 396 -8.02 -11.27 -30.02
N ASN A 397 -7.26 -11.11 -31.11
CA ASN A 397 -7.65 -11.51 -32.46
C ASN A 397 -7.86 -13.03 -32.59
N ASP A 398 -7.28 -13.83 -31.69
CA ASP A 398 -7.51 -15.29 -31.67
C ASP A 398 -8.81 -15.69 -30.96
N VAL A 399 -9.61 -14.74 -30.44
CA VAL A 399 -10.94 -15.01 -29.87
C VAL A 399 -11.98 -14.90 -31.00
N PRO A 400 -12.71 -15.98 -31.33
CA PRO A 400 -13.73 -15.96 -32.39
C PRO A 400 -14.84 -14.96 -32.10
N ALA A 401 -15.31 -14.25 -33.13
CA ALA A 401 -16.37 -13.26 -33.01
C ALA A 401 -17.70 -13.91 -32.58
N GLU A 402 -17.94 -15.14 -33.01
CA GLU A 402 -19.11 -15.94 -32.67
C GLU A 402 -19.19 -16.23 -31.16
N LEU A 403 -18.03 -16.42 -30.50
CA LEU A 403 -18.00 -16.59 -29.04
C LEU A 403 -18.30 -15.26 -28.33
N LEU A 404 -17.79 -14.14 -28.84
CA LEU A 404 -18.08 -12.83 -28.24
C LEU A 404 -19.59 -12.54 -28.32
N GLU A 405 -20.23 -12.84 -29.45
CA GLU A 405 -21.67 -12.71 -29.62
C GLU A 405 -22.44 -13.68 -28.71
N GLN A 406 -22.06 -14.96 -28.67
CA GLN A 406 -22.70 -15.98 -27.83
C GLN A 406 -22.72 -15.61 -26.35
N PHE A 407 -21.65 -15.00 -25.85
CA PHE A 407 -21.52 -14.60 -24.44
C PHE A 407 -21.89 -13.13 -24.19
N ASN A 408 -22.49 -12.43 -25.16
CA ASN A 408 -22.88 -11.02 -25.04
C ASN A 408 -21.72 -10.10 -24.62
N ILE A 409 -20.54 -10.29 -25.20
CA ILE A 409 -19.38 -9.43 -24.98
C ILE A 409 -19.40 -8.29 -26.00
N PRO A 410 -19.56 -7.03 -25.56
CA PRO A 410 -19.63 -5.89 -26.48
C PRO A 410 -18.27 -5.64 -27.14
N THR A 411 -18.26 -5.41 -28.45
CA THR A 411 -17.05 -5.08 -29.21
C THR A 411 -16.93 -3.61 -29.56
N SER A 412 -17.97 -2.81 -29.29
CA SER A 412 -17.99 -1.36 -29.45
C SER A 412 -17.88 -0.65 -28.10
N PRO A 413 -17.31 0.57 -28.03
CA PRO A 413 -17.30 1.38 -26.84
C PRO A 413 -18.72 1.62 -26.31
N ILE A 414 -18.89 1.41 -25.02
CA ILE A 414 -20.12 1.73 -24.29
C ILE A 414 -19.89 3.03 -23.56
N ILE A 415 -20.72 4.03 -23.85
CA ILE A 415 -20.75 5.32 -23.17
C ILE A 415 -22.05 5.39 -22.39
N PHE A 416 -21.96 5.77 -21.12
CA PHE A 416 -23.11 6.05 -20.29
C PHE A 416 -22.92 7.43 -19.66
N ARG A 417 -23.92 8.29 -19.84
CA ARG A 417 -24.02 9.59 -19.18
C ARG A 417 -25.23 9.56 -18.25
N GLY A 418 -25.01 9.99 -17.01
CA GLY A 418 -26.11 10.22 -16.07
C GLY A 418 -26.92 11.46 -16.43
N ASP A 419 -27.86 11.79 -15.57
CA ASP A 419 -28.65 13.01 -15.65
C ASP A 419 -29.01 13.50 -14.24
N GLU A 420 -29.87 14.52 -14.15
CA GLU A 420 -30.28 15.07 -12.87
C GLU A 420 -31.03 14.06 -11.98
N ASP A 421 -31.73 13.09 -12.58
CA ASP A 421 -32.48 12.05 -11.90
C ASP A 421 -31.63 10.80 -11.59
N ASN A 422 -30.58 10.54 -12.37
CA ASN A 422 -29.71 9.37 -12.28
C ASN A 422 -28.23 9.76 -12.09
N GLN A 423 -27.90 10.20 -10.88
CA GLN A 423 -26.56 10.69 -10.52
C GLN A 423 -25.58 9.59 -10.06
N ASN A 424 -26.04 8.34 -9.90
CA ASN A 424 -25.24 7.22 -9.39
C ASN A 424 -24.38 6.56 -10.50
N VAL A 425 -23.62 7.38 -11.24
CA VAL A 425 -22.81 6.94 -12.39
C VAL A 425 -21.76 5.89 -12.00
N GLY A 426 -21.12 6.06 -10.83
CA GLY A 426 -20.15 5.09 -10.30
C GLY A 426 -20.77 3.72 -10.00
N GLU A 427 -21.97 3.70 -9.41
CA GLU A 427 -22.69 2.46 -9.10
C GLU A 427 -23.06 1.73 -10.40
N HIS A 428 -23.56 2.47 -11.39
CA HIS A 428 -23.92 1.94 -12.70
C HIS A 428 -22.70 1.37 -13.45
N PHE A 429 -21.55 2.03 -13.36
CA PHE A 429 -20.28 1.52 -13.88
C PHE A 429 -19.89 0.18 -13.26
N VAL A 430 -19.90 0.10 -11.91
CA VAL A 430 -19.52 -1.13 -11.20
C VAL A 430 -20.45 -2.27 -11.57
N LYS A 431 -21.77 -2.04 -11.64
CA LYS A 431 -22.74 -3.06 -12.09
C LYS A 431 -22.45 -3.54 -13.51
N SER A 432 -22.25 -2.60 -14.45
CA SER A 432 -21.98 -2.91 -15.86
C SER A 432 -20.70 -3.72 -16.05
N ILE A 433 -19.61 -3.34 -15.37
CA ILE A 433 -18.33 -4.06 -15.46
C ILE A 433 -18.40 -5.44 -14.77
N VAL A 434 -19.16 -5.57 -13.69
CA VAL A 434 -19.39 -6.87 -13.04
C VAL A 434 -20.14 -7.82 -13.97
N GLU A 435 -21.22 -7.37 -14.62
CA GLU A 435 -21.98 -8.18 -15.59
C GLU A 435 -21.08 -8.65 -16.75
N ILE A 436 -20.29 -7.73 -17.32
CA ILE A 436 -19.34 -8.08 -18.38
C ILE A 436 -18.29 -9.07 -17.87
N ALA A 437 -17.78 -8.91 -16.65
CA ALA A 437 -16.81 -9.82 -16.09
C ALA A 437 -17.39 -11.21 -15.82
N GLU A 438 -18.66 -11.33 -15.43
CA GLU A 438 -19.37 -12.62 -15.32
C GLU A 438 -19.48 -13.32 -16.69
N ASN A 439 -19.75 -12.55 -17.75
CA ASN A 439 -19.80 -13.08 -19.11
C ASN A 439 -18.40 -13.50 -19.60
N ILE A 440 -17.35 -12.72 -19.30
CA ILE A 440 -15.96 -13.07 -19.61
C ILE A 440 -15.54 -14.34 -18.86
N GLU A 441 -15.91 -14.49 -17.58
CA GLU A 441 -15.62 -15.71 -16.82
C GLU A 441 -16.19 -16.96 -17.50
N LYS A 442 -17.46 -16.90 -17.93
CA LYS A 442 -18.11 -17.99 -18.68
C LYS A 442 -17.40 -18.27 -20.00
N LEU A 443 -17.04 -17.23 -20.76
CA LEU A 443 -16.31 -17.36 -22.02
C LEU A 443 -14.96 -18.06 -21.80
N LEU A 444 -14.20 -17.68 -20.77
CA LEU A 444 -12.88 -18.24 -20.46
C LEU A 444 -12.91 -19.70 -19.97
N GLN A 445 -14.08 -20.23 -19.61
CA GLN A 445 -14.28 -21.64 -19.29
C GLN A 445 -14.46 -22.51 -20.54
N THR A 446 -14.64 -21.91 -21.72
CA THR A 446 -14.77 -22.63 -23.00
C THR A 446 -13.48 -23.38 -23.34
N ASN A 447 -13.61 -24.63 -23.78
CA ASN A 447 -12.50 -25.48 -24.19
C ASN A 447 -12.77 -26.11 -25.56
N ILE A 448 -12.48 -25.35 -26.62
CA ILE A 448 -12.55 -25.82 -28.01
C ILE A 448 -11.37 -26.77 -28.28
N PRO A 449 -11.63 -27.99 -28.79
CA PRO A 449 -10.59 -28.92 -29.16
C PRO A 449 -9.57 -28.34 -30.15
N ILE A 450 -8.34 -28.85 -30.08
CA ILE A 450 -7.26 -28.43 -30.97
C ILE A 450 -7.58 -28.70 -32.45
N THR A 451 -7.29 -27.70 -33.30
CA THR A 451 -7.36 -27.77 -34.76
C THR A 451 -5.94 -27.76 -35.33
N PHE A 452 -5.57 -28.80 -36.08
CA PHE A 452 -4.29 -28.92 -36.77
C PHE A 452 -4.43 -28.62 -38.26
N THR A 453 -3.47 -27.87 -38.82
CA THR A 453 -3.14 -27.99 -40.25
C THR A 453 -2.15 -29.15 -40.46
N THR A 454 -2.08 -29.67 -41.69
CA THR A 454 -1.15 -30.74 -42.05
C THR A 454 0.30 -30.37 -41.75
N GLU A 455 0.69 -29.12 -42.02
CA GLU A 455 2.03 -28.60 -41.76
C GLU A 455 2.33 -28.51 -40.26
N GLN A 456 1.36 -28.07 -39.46
CA GLN A 456 1.49 -27.97 -38.00
C GLN A 456 1.63 -29.35 -37.36
N GLN A 457 0.87 -30.33 -37.84
CA GLN A 457 0.97 -31.72 -37.37
C GLN A 457 2.37 -32.28 -37.66
N GLN A 458 2.91 -32.04 -38.87
CA GLN A 458 4.27 -32.45 -39.23
C GLN A 458 5.32 -31.75 -38.35
N ALA A 459 5.20 -30.43 -38.16
CA ALA A 459 6.12 -29.67 -37.31
C ALA A 459 6.10 -30.16 -35.85
N HIS A 460 4.91 -30.46 -35.31
CA HIS A 460 4.75 -31.04 -33.98
C HIS A 460 5.40 -32.42 -33.88
N ASN A 461 5.21 -33.27 -34.89
CA ASN A 461 5.78 -34.61 -34.92
C ASN A 461 7.32 -34.59 -34.98
N LEU A 462 7.89 -33.69 -35.78
CA LEU A 462 9.35 -33.52 -35.95
C LEU A 462 10.04 -32.82 -34.77
N CYS A 463 9.28 -32.08 -33.96
CA CYS A 463 9.82 -31.35 -32.81
C CYS A 463 10.40 -32.31 -31.76
N LYS A 464 11.69 -32.13 -31.42
CA LYS A 464 12.44 -32.96 -30.46
C LYS A 464 12.64 -32.30 -29.09
N THR A 465 12.43 -30.99 -28.99
CA THR A 465 12.65 -30.19 -27.78
C THR A 465 11.44 -29.30 -27.49
N CYS A 466 11.18 -29.03 -26.22
CA CYS A 466 10.07 -28.14 -25.81
C CYS A 466 10.32 -26.71 -26.31
N ASN A 467 9.33 -26.09 -26.98
CA ASN A 467 9.44 -24.71 -27.48
C ASN A 467 9.71 -23.68 -26.36
N LEU A 468 9.34 -23.98 -25.12
CA LEU A 468 9.38 -23.05 -23.99
C LEU A 468 10.62 -23.25 -23.10
N CYS A 469 10.84 -24.44 -22.52
CA CYS A 469 12.02 -24.70 -21.68
C CYS A 469 13.26 -25.18 -22.46
N LYS A 470 13.12 -25.46 -23.76
CA LYS A 470 14.19 -25.96 -24.66
C LYS A 470 14.80 -27.33 -24.29
N ASN A 471 14.29 -28.00 -23.25
CA ASN A 471 14.70 -29.36 -22.89
C ASN A 471 14.10 -30.41 -23.84
N GLY A 472 14.78 -31.55 -24.00
CA GLY A 472 14.25 -32.71 -24.72
C GLY A 472 13.06 -33.37 -24.00
N PHE A 473 12.19 -34.02 -24.77
CA PHE A 473 11.05 -34.78 -24.22
C PHE A 473 11.49 -36.09 -23.56
N SER A 474 10.82 -36.48 -22.49
CA SER A 474 11.10 -37.71 -21.75
C SER A 474 9.81 -38.43 -21.37
N VAL A 475 9.89 -39.67 -20.87
CA VAL A 475 8.72 -40.44 -20.42
C VAL A 475 7.93 -39.71 -19.32
N GLY A 476 8.64 -39.08 -18.37
CA GLY A 476 8.00 -38.30 -17.30
C GLY A 476 7.52 -36.92 -17.73
N ASN A 477 8.05 -36.37 -18.82
CA ASN A 477 7.68 -35.07 -19.36
C ASN A 477 7.51 -35.14 -20.88
N HIS A 478 6.40 -35.76 -21.28
CA HIS A 478 6.10 -36.10 -22.66
C HIS A 478 5.70 -34.88 -23.48
N LYS A 479 5.74 -35.06 -24.81
CA LYS A 479 5.40 -34.05 -25.81
C LYS A 479 3.88 -33.83 -25.85
N VAL A 480 3.46 -32.56 -25.78
CA VAL A 480 2.06 -32.13 -25.82
C VAL A 480 1.89 -30.95 -26.79
N ALA A 481 0.70 -30.83 -27.37
CA ALA A 481 0.35 -29.74 -28.28
C ALA A 481 -0.41 -28.64 -27.53
N ASP A 482 0.26 -27.52 -27.28
CA ASP A 482 -0.36 -26.32 -26.70
C ASP A 482 -1.27 -25.65 -27.74
N HIS A 483 -2.45 -25.25 -27.32
CA HIS A 483 -3.44 -24.62 -28.20
C HIS A 483 -4.25 -23.57 -27.44
N CYS A 484 -4.93 -22.72 -28.20
CA CYS A 484 -5.89 -21.76 -27.65
C CYS A 484 -7.20 -22.49 -27.33
N HIS A 485 -7.59 -22.56 -26.06
CA HIS A 485 -8.89 -23.15 -25.67
C HIS A 485 -10.11 -22.36 -26.22
N LEU A 486 -9.93 -21.10 -26.64
CA LEU A 486 -11.03 -20.29 -27.20
C LEU A 486 -11.19 -20.44 -28.71
N SER A 487 -10.15 -20.83 -29.46
CA SER A 487 -10.23 -20.96 -30.93
C SER A 487 -9.79 -22.31 -31.48
N GLY A 488 -9.30 -23.22 -30.62
CA GLY A 488 -8.69 -24.48 -31.03
C GLY A 488 -7.33 -24.33 -31.72
N LYS A 489 -6.88 -23.10 -32.02
CA LYS A 489 -5.65 -22.85 -32.79
C LYS A 489 -4.41 -23.39 -32.08
N PHE A 490 -3.66 -24.27 -32.76
CA PHE A 490 -2.36 -24.76 -32.30
C PHE A 490 -1.38 -23.59 -32.13
N ARG A 491 -0.67 -23.56 -30.99
CA ARG A 491 0.29 -22.52 -30.64
C ARG A 491 1.72 -23.02 -30.79
N GLN A 492 2.05 -24.14 -30.14
CA GLN A 492 3.42 -24.64 -30.06
C GLN A 492 3.49 -26.05 -29.47
N THR A 493 4.66 -26.67 -29.61
CA THR A 493 4.93 -27.99 -29.03
C THR A 493 5.64 -27.85 -27.70
N LEU A 494 5.01 -28.31 -26.62
CA LEU A 494 5.53 -28.18 -25.26
C LEU A 494 5.76 -29.54 -24.62
N CYS A 495 6.47 -29.53 -23.50
CA CYS A 495 6.45 -30.64 -22.57
C CYS A 495 5.28 -30.44 -21.58
N ASN A 496 4.71 -31.54 -21.09
CA ASN A 496 3.54 -31.51 -20.20
C ASN A 496 3.70 -30.53 -19.02
N THR A 497 4.87 -30.49 -18.38
CA THR A 497 5.13 -29.56 -17.26
C THR A 497 5.02 -28.09 -17.67
N CYS A 498 5.54 -27.72 -18.85
CA CYS A 498 5.44 -26.35 -19.35
C CYS A 498 4.00 -26.00 -19.75
N ASN A 499 3.29 -26.94 -20.35
CA ASN A 499 1.89 -26.78 -20.74
C ASN A 499 0.99 -26.50 -19.52
N LEU A 500 1.16 -27.25 -18.43
CA LEU A 500 0.41 -27.05 -17.18
C LEU A 500 0.68 -25.69 -16.51
N LYS A 501 1.80 -25.03 -16.81
CA LYS A 501 2.10 -23.67 -16.35
C LYS A 501 1.37 -22.59 -17.15
N LEU A 502 0.89 -22.88 -18.36
CA LEU A 502 0.17 -21.96 -19.23
C LEU A 502 -1.34 -22.01 -18.92
N GLN A 503 -1.69 -21.55 -17.73
CA GLN A 503 -3.07 -21.54 -17.27
C GLN A 503 -3.84 -20.34 -17.83
N THR A 504 -5.13 -20.55 -18.14
CA THR A 504 -6.06 -19.47 -18.47
C THR A 504 -6.10 -18.46 -17.32
N PRO A 505 -6.08 -17.14 -17.60
CA PRO A 505 -6.17 -16.13 -16.57
C PRO A 505 -7.47 -16.23 -15.78
N ASN A 506 -7.38 -16.01 -14.47
CA ASN A 506 -8.52 -16.01 -13.56
C ASN A 506 -8.92 -14.57 -13.17
N PHE A 507 -8.65 -13.62 -14.05
CA PHE A 507 -9.03 -12.22 -13.88
C PHE A 507 -9.16 -11.54 -15.24
N VAL A 508 -9.81 -10.38 -15.26
CA VAL A 508 -9.80 -9.43 -16.39
C VAL A 508 -9.20 -8.10 -15.92
N PRO A 509 -8.16 -7.58 -16.60
CA PRO A 509 -7.64 -6.26 -16.28
C PRO A 509 -8.55 -5.17 -16.88
N CYS A 510 -8.88 -4.18 -16.07
CA CYS A 510 -9.59 -2.96 -16.45
C CYS A 510 -8.62 -1.78 -16.32
N PHE A 511 -8.22 -1.22 -17.45
CA PHE A 511 -7.21 -0.18 -17.55
C PHE A 511 -7.86 1.20 -17.56
N PHE A 512 -7.29 2.07 -16.75
CA PHE A 512 -7.58 3.50 -16.70
C PHE A 512 -6.26 4.26 -16.82
N HIS A 513 -6.27 5.47 -17.37
CA HIS A 513 -5.08 6.32 -17.38
C HIS A 513 -5.12 7.26 -16.18
N ASN A 514 -4.12 7.17 -15.29
CA ASN A 514 -4.06 7.94 -14.04
C ASN A 514 -5.12 7.54 -12.98
N LEU A 515 -5.57 6.29 -13.01
CA LEU A 515 -6.55 5.69 -12.08
C LEU A 515 -6.31 6.08 -10.62
N SER A 516 -5.05 5.94 -10.15
CA SER A 516 -4.70 6.04 -8.72
C SER A 516 -5.02 7.42 -8.12
N ASN A 517 -5.08 8.45 -8.97
CA ASN A 517 -5.22 9.84 -8.56
C ASN A 517 -6.61 10.41 -8.86
N TYR A 518 -7.44 9.73 -9.65
CA TYR A 518 -8.71 10.25 -10.14
C TYR A 518 -9.85 9.24 -10.03
N ASP A 519 -9.99 8.34 -11.01
CA ASP A 519 -11.17 7.47 -11.18
C ASP A 519 -11.36 6.47 -10.03
N ALA A 520 -10.25 6.08 -9.37
CA ALA A 520 -10.30 5.18 -8.22
C ALA A 520 -11.22 5.72 -7.11
N HIS A 521 -11.34 7.05 -6.97
CA HIS A 521 -12.21 7.65 -5.96
C HIS A 521 -13.70 7.42 -6.23
N PHE A 522 -14.12 7.37 -7.50
CA PHE A 522 -15.49 7.05 -7.89
C PHE A 522 -15.80 5.56 -7.76
N ILE A 523 -14.82 4.70 -8.03
CA ILE A 523 -15.04 3.25 -8.03
C ILE A 523 -14.97 2.67 -6.60
N VAL A 524 -13.96 3.06 -5.81
CA VAL A 524 -13.72 2.47 -4.48
C VAL A 524 -14.82 2.85 -3.48
N THR A 525 -15.44 4.01 -3.62
CA THR A 525 -16.58 4.43 -2.80
C THR A 525 -17.76 3.48 -2.97
N GLU A 526 -18.08 3.10 -4.22
CA GLU A 526 -19.13 2.14 -4.53
C GLU A 526 -18.78 0.72 -4.10
N LEU A 527 -17.54 0.29 -4.35
CA LEU A 527 -17.07 -1.02 -3.90
C LEU A 527 -17.10 -1.15 -2.36
N GLY A 528 -16.95 -0.06 -1.62
CA GLY A 528 -17.04 -0.06 -0.16
C GLY A 528 -18.41 -0.48 0.40
N LEU A 529 -19.46 -0.41 -0.41
CA LEU A 529 -20.83 -0.81 -0.05
C LEU A 529 -21.10 -2.30 -0.36
N ASP A 530 -20.18 -2.97 -1.05
CA ASP A 530 -20.40 -4.31 -1.58
C ASP A 530 -20.02 -5.43 -0.58
N VAL A 531 -20.84 -6.48 -0.53
CA VAL A 531 -20.67 -7.64 0.36
C VAL A 531 -19.61 -8.65 -0.14
N LYS A 532 -19.29 -8.68 -1.45
CA LYS A 532 -18.31 -9.63 -2.00
C LYS A 532 -16.87 -9.16 -1.74
N LYS A 533 -15.94 -10.11 -1.62
CA LYS A 533 -14.52 -9.88 -1.33
C LYS A 533 -13.87 -8.85 -2.26
N ILE A 534 -13.09 -7.94 -1.68
CA ILE A 534 -12.25 -6.96 -2.38
C ILE A 534 -10.80 -7.20 -1.97
N SER A 535 -9.89 -7.09 -2.93
CA SER A 535 -8.44 -7.16 -2.69
C SER A 535 -7.81 -5.83 -3.05
N VAL A 536 -6.99 -5.27 -2.17
CA VAL A 536 -6.42 -3.93 -2.34
C VAL A 536 -4.91 -3.98 -2.15
N ILE A 537 -4.18 -3.29 -3.03
CA ILE A 537 -2.75 -3.02 -2.90
C ILE A 537 -2.58 -1.53 -2.60
N PRO A 538 -2.53 -1.13 -1.32
CA PRO A 538 -2.46 0.28 -0.94
C PRO A 538 -1.04 0.84 -1.16
N ASN A 539 -0.96 2.08 -1.66
CA ASN A 539 0.27 2.88 -1.65
C ASN A 539 0.28 3.87 -0.48
N SER A 540 -0.88 4.49 -0.21
CA SER A 540 -1.15 5.32 0.96
C SER A 540 -2.58 5.08 1.44
N GLU A 541 -3.02 5.80 2.48
CA GLU A 541 -4.42 5.76 2.95
C GLU A 541 -5.42 6.23 1.89
N GLU A 542 -4.99 7.06 0.94
CA GLU A 542 -5.87 7.67 -0.08
C GLU A 542 -5.60 7.14 -1.50
N LYS A 543 -4.41 6.56 -1.76
CA LYS A 543 -4.01 6.11 -3.10
C LYS A 543 -3.73 4.61 -3.13
N PHE A 544 -4.33 3.93 -4.09
CA PHE A 544 -4.16 2.50 -4.32
C PHE A 544 -3.31 2.25 -5.57
N ILE A 545 -2.37 1.30 -5.51
CA ILE A 545 -1.62 0.85 -6.71
C ILE A 545 -2.57 0.09 -7.63
N SER A 546 -3.42 -0.75 -7.04
CA SER A 546 -4.47 -1.49 -7.71
C SER A 546 -5.47 -1.99 -6.67
N PHE A 547 -6.70 -2.20 -7.11
CA PHE A 547 -7.73 -2.90 -6.35
C PHE A 547 -8.43 -3.88 -7.28
N SER A 548 -8.99 -4.94 -6.70
CA SER A 548 -9.65 -6.00 -7.45
C SER A 548 -10.97 -6.38 -6.81
N LYS A 549 -11.99 -6.50 -7.65
CA LYS A 549 -13.32 -6.94 -7.27
C LYS A 549 -13.50 -8.41 -7.63
N HIS A 550 -13.78 -9.26 -6.65
CA HIS A 550 -14.10 -10.66 -6.90
C HIS A 550 -15.55 -10.80 -7.35
N VAL A 551 -15.72 -11.38 -8.52
CA VAL A 551 -17.03 -11.63 -9.15
C VAL A 551 -17.52 -13.02 -8.73
N SER A 552 -16.60 -13.99 -8.73
CA SER A 552 -16.76 -15.34 -8.19
C SER A 552 -15.62 -15.65 -7.21
N ASN A 553 -15.61 -16.86 -6.62
CA ASN A 553 -14.50 -17.29 -5.74
C ASN A 553 -13.15 -17.38 -6.47
N ASN A 554 -13.17 -17.55 -7.79
CA ASN A 554 -11.99 -17.82 -8.59
C ASN A 554 -11.68 -16.72 -9.60
N PHE A 555 -12.62 -15.82 -9.89
CA PHE A 555 -12.49 -14.79 -10.91
C PHE A 555 -12.66 -13.36 -10.38
N SER A 556 -11.83 -12.45 -10.88
CA SER A 556 -11.82 -11.05 -10.41
C SER A 556 -11.61 -10.04 -11.53
N ILE A 557 -12.15 -8.84 -11.35
CA ILE A 557 -11.80 -7.66 -12.14
C ILE A 557 -10.62 -6.98 -11.44
N ARG A 558 -9.57 -6.66 -12.18
CA ARG A 558 -8.38 -6.00 -11.66
C ARG A 558 -8.25 -4.61 -12.27
N PHE A 559 -8.43 -3.58 -11.46
CA PHE A 559 -8.28 -2.19 -11.92
C PHE A 559 -6.80 -1.79 -11.93
N ILE A 560 -6.31 -1.36 -13.10
CA ILE A 560 -4.90 -1.08 -13.36
C ILE A 560 -4.73 0.35 -13.88
N ASP A 561 -3.71 1.03 -13.35
CA ASP A 561 -3.30 2.36 -13.78
C ASP A 561 -2.22 2.27 -14.87
N THR A 562 -2.55 2.67 -16.09
CA THR A 562 -1.60 2.65 -17.22
C THR A 562 -0.47 3.66 -17.05
N LEU A 563 -0.64 4.72 -16.25
CA LEU A 563 0.42 5.70 -15.95
C LEU A 563 1.59 5.07 -15.18
N ARG A 564 1.35 3.95 -14.48
CA ARG A 564 2.39 3.15 -13.80
C ARG A 564 3.26 2.33 -14.76
N PHE A 565 2.87 2.27 -16.03
CA PHE A 565 3.65 1.68 -17.11
C PHE A 565 4.26 2.74 -18.02
N MET A 566 3.46 3.76 -18.38
CA MET A 566 3.82 4.84 -19.29
C MET A 566 3.58 6.18 -18.59
N ALA A 567 4.61 6.70 -17.92
CA ALA A 567 4.53 7.88 -17.06
C ALA A 567 4.50 9.21 -17.85
N SER A 568 3.60 9.31 -18.83
CA SER A 568 3.33 10.49 -19.65
C SER A 568 1.82 10.66 -19.82
N SER A 569 1.38 11.87 -20.14
CA SER A 569 -0.04 12.15 -20.40
C SER A 569 -0.58 11.39 -21.62
N LEU A 570 -1.88 11.10 -21.65
CA LEU A 570 -2.52 10.42 -22.78
C LEU A 570 -2.32 11.19 -24.09
N SER A 571 -2.35 12.53 -24.08
CA SER A 571 -2.09 13.34 -25.28
C SER A 571 -0.68 13.12 -25.81
N THR A 572 0.34 13.18 -24.95
CA THR A 572 1.72 12.89 -25.35
C THR A 572 1.87 11.46 -25.90
N LEU A 573 1.15 10.50 -25.31
CA LEU A 573 1.20 9.11 -25.75
C LEU A 573 0.49 8.89 -27.09
N SER A 574 -0.65 9.55 -27.33
CA SER A 574 -1.33 9.52 -28.64
C SER A 574 -0.48 10.19 -29.71
N ASP A 575 0.15 11.32 -29.41
CA ASP A 575 1.00 12.03 -30.38
C ASP A 575 2.20 11.18 -30.82
N ASN A 576 2.78 10.39 -29.89
CA ASN A 576 3.85 9.44 -30.20
C ASN A 576 3.42 8.27 -31.10
N LEU A 577 2.11 7.99 -31.20
CA LEU A 577 1.58 6.98 -32.12
C LEU A 577 1.35 7.50 -33.54
N LEU A 578 1.37 8.81 -33.76
CA LEU A 578 1.10 9.40 -35.08
C LEU A 578 2.07 8.88 -36.14
N THR A 579 1.50 8.34 -37.21
CA THR A 579 2.17 7.90 -38.42
C THR A 579 1.40 8.45 -39.63
N PRO A 580 2.03 8.64 -40.81
CA PRO A 580 1.35 9.22 -41.97
C PRO A 580 0.05 8.51 -42.39
N GLY A 581 -0.07 7.20 -42.14
CA GLY A 581 -1.28 6.41 -42.41
C GLY A 581 -2.13 6.06 -41.19
N PHE A 582 -1.81 6.59 -40.00
CA PHE A 582 -2.50 6.30 -38.74
C PHE A 582 -2.62 4.80 -38.39
N GLU A 583 -1.70 3.95 -38.87
CA GLU A 583 -1.82 2.48 -38.77
C GLU A 583 -1.79 1.97 -37.33
N LYS A 584 -1.30 2.80 -36.39
CA LYS A 584 -1.27 2.49 -34.96
C LYS A 584 -2.61 2.74 -34.26
N PHE A 585 -3.55 3.47 -34.87
CA PHE A 585 -4.88 3.79 -34.31
C PHE A 585 -5.94 2.77 -34.75
N ARG A 586 -5.68 1.49 -34.43
CA ARG A 586 -6.42 0.33 -34.95
C ARG A 586 -7.82 0.22 -34.37
N GLU A 587 -7.99 0.58 -33.11
CA GLU A 587 -9.29 0.55 -32.45
C GLU A 587 -10.09 1.81 -32.82
N THR A 588 -9.45 2.99 -32.84
CA THR A 588 -10.09 4.23 -33.29
C THR A 588 -10.62 4.11 -34.73
N ALA A 589 -9.84 3.53 -35.65
CA ALA A 589 -10.23 3.36 -37.06
C ALA A 589 -11.40 2.39 -37.28
N LYS A 590 -11.81 1.59 -36.28
CA LYS A 590 -13.02 0.75 -36.38
C LYS A 590 -14.31 1.53 -36.14
N HIS A 591 -14.21 2.69 -35.50
CA HIS A 591 -15.35 3.49 -35.05
C HIS A 591 -15.50 4.83 -35.75
N PHE A 592 -14.52 5.20 -36.57
CA PHE A 592 -14.46 6.46 -37.32
C PHE A 592 -14.00 6.21 -38.75
N ASN A 593 -14.47 7.02 -39.70
CA ASN A 593 -14.05 6.89 -41.08
C ASN A 593 -12.62 7.40 -41.24
N THR A 594 -11.94 6.99 -42.31
CA THR A 594 -10.55 7.43 -42.59
C THR A 594 -10.43 8.95 -42.68
N ALA A 595 -11.47 9.65 -43.18
CA ALA A 595 -11.50 11.10 -43.24
C ALA A 595 -11.58 11.78 -41.87
N ASP A 596 -12.09 11.08 -40.85
CA ASP A 596 -12.28 11.59 -39.50
C ASP A 596 -11.04 11.41 -38.62
N LEU A 597 -10.13 10.49 -38.99
CA LEU A 597 -8.93 10.15 -38.21
C LEU A 597 -8.07 11.36 -37.79
N PRO A 598 -7.81 12.36 -38.66
CA PRO A 598 -7.08 13.56 -38.24
C PRO A 598 -7.73 14.33 -37.07
N LEU A 599 -9.04 14.18 -36.89
CA LEU A 599 -9.81 14.84 -35.83
C LEU A 599 -9.85 14.03 -34.52
N VAL A 600 -9.66 12.71 -34.58
CA VAL A 600 -9.87 11.80 -33.43
C VAL A 600 -8.61 11.06 -32.96
N THR A 601 -7.46 11.34 -33.56
CA THR A 601 -6.15 10.71 -33.22
C THR A 601 -5.28 11.57 -32.31
N ARG A 602 -5.78 12.75 -31.92
CA ARG A 602 -5.26 13.60 -30.85
C ARG A 602 -6.27 13.68 -29.73
N LYS A 603 -5.81 13.93 -28.50
CA LYS A 603 -6.71 14.19 -27.36
C LYS A 603 -7.58 15.42 -27.68
N GLY A 604 -8.89 15.27 -27.48
CA GLY A 604 -9.86 16.34 -27.69
C GLY A 604 -9.68 17.49 -26.70
N VAL A 605 -10.46 18.54 -26.85
CA VAL A 605 -10.45 19.69 -25.94
C VAL A 605 -11.81 19.85 -25.29
N TYR A 606 -11.85 19.99 -23.97
CA TYR A 606 -13.12 20.01 -23.22
C TYR A 606 -13.14 21.13 -22.16
N PRO A 607 -14.26 21.87 -22.00
CA PRO A 607 -14.36 22.97 -21.05
C PRO A 607 -14.73 22.45 -19.65
N TYR A 608 -13.75 21.85 -18.97
CA TYR A 608 -13.95 21.18 -17.68
C TYR A 608 -14.55 22.09 -16.59
N GLU A 609 -13.97 23.29 -16.38
CA GLU A 609 -14.43 24.19 -15.30
C GLU A 609 -15.78 24.86 -15.59
N TYR A 610 -16.16 24.95 -16.87
CA TYR A 610 -17.47 25.42 -17.29
C TYR A 610 -18.56 24.38 -17.03
N THR A 611 -18.21 23.09 -17.09
CA THR A 611 -19.14 21.96 -16.91
C THR A 611 -19.31 21.67 -15.41
N ASP A 612 -19.98 22.58 -14.70
CA ASP A 612 -20.21 22.53 -13.25
C ASP A 612 -21.59 22.02 -12.83
N GLY A 613 -22.46 21.67 -13.78
CA GLY A 613 -23.80 21.16 -13.52
C GLY A 613 -24.43 20.44 -14.71
N TRP A 614 -25.44 19.59 -14.45
CA TRP A 614 -26.14 18.80 -15.48
C TRP A 614 -26.79 19.67 -16.55
N ASN A 615 -27.36 20.82 -16.17
CA ASN A 615 -27.98 21.78 -17.08
C ASN A 615 -27.01 22.35 -18.13
N LYS A 616 -25.69 22.32 -17.87
CA LYS A 616 -24.68 22.75 -18.86
C LYS A 616 -24.58 21.77 -20.02
N LEU A 617 -24.83 20.49 -19.79
CA LEU A 617 -24.77 19.45 -20.81
C LEU A 617 -25.92 19.57 -21.82
N GLU A 618 -27.03 20.21 -21.44
CA GLU A 618 -28.18 20.48 -22.32
C GLU A 618 -27.98 21.71 -23.22
N GLN A 619 -26.87 22.43 -23.09
CA GLN A 619 -26.62 23.61 -23.91
C GLN A 619 -26.40 23.25 -25.36
N THR A 620 -27.07 23.96 -26.27
CA THR A 620 -27.11 23.63 -27.69
C THR A 620 -26.00 24.27 -28.53
N ASN A 621 -25.08 25.00 -27.90
CA ASN A 621 -23.97 25.68 -28.56
C ASN A 621 -22.66 25.27 -27.87
N LEU A 622 -21.58 25.23 -28.63
CA LEU A 622 -20.24 25.09 -28.06
C LEU A 622 -19.96 26.32 -27.16
N PRO A 623 -19.43 26.15 -25.93
CA PRO A 623 -19.07 27.25 -25.06
C PRO A 623 -18.06 28.21 -25.71
N GLU A 624 -18.08 29.47 -25.26
CA GLU A 624 -17.19 30.49 -25.80
C GLU A 624 -15.73 30.21 -25.43
N LYS A 625 -14.77 30.80 -26.15
CA LYS A 625 -13.34 30.58 -25.89
C LYS A 625 -12.94 30.86 -24.44
N ALA A 626 -13.55 31.86 -23.81
CA ALA A 626 -13.30 32.24 -22.43
C ALA A 626 -13.75 31.17 -21.41
N ASP A 627 -14.73 30.34 -21.76
CA ASP A 627 -15.25 29.27 -20.91
C ASP A 627 -14.31 28.07 -20.80
N PHE A 628 -13.26 28.00 -21.64
CA PHE A 628 -12.21 26.98 -21.59
C PHE A 628 -11.03 27.37 -20.68
N TYR A 629 -11.15 28.45 -19.89
CA TYR A 629 -10.11 28.85 -18.95
C TYR A 629 -9.86 27.78 -17.88
N SER A 630 -8.58 27.50 -17.61
CA SER A 630 -8.14 26.57 -16.56
C SER A 630 -7.51 27.37 -15.42
N THR A 631 -8.16 27.34 -14.26
CA THR A 631 -7.66 27.91 -13.00
C THR A 631 -6.44 27.15 -12.50
N LEU A 632 -6.31 25.85 -12.80
CA LEU A 632 -5.16 25.03 -12.38
C LEU A 632 -3.86 25.46 -13.07
N THR A 633 -3.93 25.83 -14.35
CA THR A 633 -2.78 26.26 -15.14
C THR A 633 -2.72 27.77 -15.35
N GLU A 634 -3.70 28.50 -14.79
CA GLU A 634 -3.90 29.94 -14.94
C GLU A 634 -3.83 30.42 -16.40
N SER A 635 -4.33 29.61 -17.33
CA SER A 635 -4.14 29.81 -18.77
C SER A 635 -5.44 29.66 -19.56
N ASN A 636 -5.60 30.49 -20.59
CA ASN A 636 -6.63 30.31 -21.60
C ASN A 636 -6.25 29.17 -22.57
N ILE A 637 -7.27 28.60 -23.22
CA ILE A 637 -7.10 27.69 -24.36
C ILE A 637 -6.34 28.38 -25.50
N GLN A 638 -5.49 27.62 -26.19
CA GLN A 638 -4.83 28.09 -27.41
C GLN A 638 -5.84 28.27 -28.55
N GLU A 639 -5.54 29.14 -29.52
CA GLU A 639 -6.45 29.39 -30.65
C GLU A 639 -6.64 28.11 -31.48
N GLU A 640 -5.55 27.39 -31.74
CA GLU A 640 -5.56 26.16 -32.54
C GLU A 640 -6.42 25.07 -31.91
N ASP A 641 -6.41 24.98 -30.58
CA ASP A 641 -7.20 24.02 -29.81
C ASP A 641 -8.70 24.36 -29.81
N TYR A 642 -9.03 25.65 -29.75
CA TYR A 642 -10.43 26.09 -29.82
C TYR A 642 -11.02 25.93 -31.23
N GLU A 643 -10.25 26.26 -32.28
CA GLU A 643 -10.65 26.02 -33.67
C GLU A 643 -10.82 24.52 -33.96
N HIS A 644 -9.97 23.68 -33.38
CA HIS A 644 -10.14 22.23 -33.42
C HIS A 644 -11.46 21.81 -32.75
N ALA A 645 -11.79 22.33 -31.56
CA ALA A 645 -13.06 22.04 -30.89
C ALA A 645 -14.29 22.43 -31.73
N LYS A 646 -14.28 23.61 -32.37
CA LYS A 646 -15.34 24.05 -33.30
C LYS A 646 -15.48 23.12 -34.50
N THR A 647 -14.35 22.70 -35.05
CA THR A 647 -14.30 21.78 -36.21
C THR A 647 -14.91 20.44 -35.82
N VAL A 648 -14.51 19.86 -34.69
CA VAL A 648 -15.07 18.59 -34.18
C VAL A 648 -16.56 18.71 -33.91
N TRP A 649 -17.00 19.76 -33.20
CA TRP A 649 -18.41 20.02 -32.90
C TRP A 649 -19.26 20.03 -34.18
N SER A 650 -18.81 20.78 -35.19
CA SER A 650 -19.54 20.97 -36.44
C SER A 650 -19.50 19.73 -37.33
N HIS A 651 -18.34 19.08 -37.45
CA HIS A 651 -18.13 17.91 -38.31
C HIS A 651 -18.93 16.70 -37.85
N PHE A 652 -18.98 16.44 -36.54
CA PHE A 652 -19.76 15.35 -35.97
C PHE A 652 -21.22 15.73 -35.66
N GLY A 653 -21.63 16.96 -35.96
CA GLY A 653 -23.00 17.42 -35.80
C GLY A 653 -23.50 17.39 -34.36
N CYS A 654 -22.63 17.71 -33.39
CA CYS A 654 -22.99 17.76 -31.97
C CYS A 654 -24.08 18.81 -31.75
N LYS A 655 -25.21 18.41 -31.16
CA LYS A 655 -26.34 19.30 -30.87
C LYS A 655 -26.29 19.86 -29.48
N THR A 656 -25.68 19.14 -28.53
CA THR A 656 -25.56 19.57 -27.14
C THR A 656 -24.15 19.35 -26.60
N LEU A 657 -23.79 20.08 -25.53
CA LEU A 657 -22.50 19.90 -24.85
C LEU A 657 -22.35 18.49 -24.27
N GLY A 658 -23.46 17.85 -23.88
CA GLY A 658 -23.51 16.44 -23.53
C GLY A 658 -23.07 15.54 -24.67
N GLU A 659 -23.65 15.68 -25.87
CA GLU A 659 -23.26 14.86 -27.04
C GLU A 659 -21.77 15.05 -27.38
N TYR A 660 -21.26 16.28 -27.24
CA TYR A 660 -19.84 16.57 -27.40
C TYR A 660 -18.97 15.88 -26.32
N SER A 661 -19.43 15.84 -25.07
CA SER A 661 -18.78 15.12 -23.98
C SER A 661 -18.77 13.60 -24.20
N ASP A 662 -19.85 13.02 -24.71
CA ASP A 662 -19.90 11.59 -25.02
C ASP A 662 -18.90 11.23 -26.13
N LEU A 663 -18.79 12.07 -27.15
CA LEU A 663 -17.79 11.93 -28.21
C LEU A 663 -16.37 12.07 -27.66
N TYR A 664 -16.12 13.07 -26.80
CA TYR A 664 -14.84 13.27 -26.13
C TYR A 664 -14.40 12.02 -25.37
N LEU A 665 -15.27 11.51 -24.50
CA LEU A 665 -15.01 10.34 -23.68
C LEU A 665 -14.81 9.08 -24.53
N LYS A 666 -15.59 8.93 -25.61
CA LYS A 666 -15.40 7.84 -26.58
C LYS A 666 -14.01 7.89 -27.22
N ILE A 667 -13.54 9.07 -27.63
CA ILE A 667 -12.22 9.25 -28.22
C ILE A 667 -11.14 8.91 -27.17
N ASP A 668 -11.24 9.39 -25.95
CA ASP A 668 -10.25 9.14 -24.90
C ASP A 668 -10.12 7.64 -24.56
N VAL A 669 -11.23 6.91 -24.46
CA VAL A 669 -11.22 5.44 -24.28
C VAL A 669 -10.55 4.72 -25.45
N LEU A 670 -10.83 5.15 -26.68
CA LEU A 670 -10.24 4.56 -27.90
C LEU A 670 -8.74 4.86 -28.01
N LEU A 671 -8.32 6.10 -27.72
CA LEU A 671 -6.91 6.48 -27.67
C LEU A 671 -6.15 5.69 -26.61
N LEU A 672 -6.73 5.53 -25.41
CA LEU A 672 -6.14 4.71 -24.35
C LEU A 672 -5.95 3.26 -24.80
N ALA A 673 -6.95 2.69 -25.48
CA ALA A 673 -6.86 1.35 -26.02
C ALA A 673 -5.77 1.23 -27.08
N ASP A 674 -5.71 2.17 -28.04
CA ASP A 674 -4.67 2.17 -29.07
C ASP A 674 -3.27 2.30 -28.46
N VAL A 675 -3.06 3.25 -27.54
CA VAL A 675 -1.79 3.44 -26.81
C VAL A 675 -1.37 2.16 -26.10
N PHE A 676 -2.24 1.57 -25.30
CA PHE A 676 -1.86 0.40 -24.50
C PHE A 676 -1.77 -0.89 -25.33
N GLU A 677 -2.59 -1.07 -26.37
CA GLU A 677 -2.49 -2.24 -27.27
C GLU A 677 -1.18 -2.20 -28.08
N ASN A 678 -0.75 -1.03 -28.57
CA ASN A 678 0.57 -0.88 -29.20
C ASN A 678 1.70 -1.15 -28.21
N PHE A 679 1.58 -0.68 -26.97
CA PHE A 679 2.55 -0.99 -25.90
C PHE A 679 2.61 -2.49 -25.59
N ARG A 680 1.47 -3.18 -25.54
CA ARG A 680 1.40 -4.64 -25.37
C ARG A 680 2.08 -5.38 -26.52
N ASP A 681 1.84 -4.96 -27.77
CA ASP A 681 2.46 -5.58 -28.95
C ASP A 681 3.97 -5.41 -28.95
N LEU A 682 4.46 -4.22 -28.60
CA LEU A 682 5.88 -3.95 -28.43
C LEU A 682 6.46 -4.85 -27.33
N CYS A 683 5.82 -4.91 -26.16
CA CYS A 683 6.27 -5.76 -25.05
C CYS A 683 6.32 -7.25 -25.41
N LEU A 684 5.29 -7.75 -26.10
CA LEU A 684 5.23 -9.14 -26.55
C LEU A 684 6.28 -9.43 -27.63
N THR A 685 6.53 -8.50 -28.53
CA THR A 685 7.54 -8.68 -29.59
C THR A 685 8.96 -8.63 -29.02
N THR A 686 9.23 -7.69 -28.10
CA THR A 686 10.58 -7.46 -27.56
C THR A 686 10.92 -8.40 -26.40
N TYR A 687 9.99 -8.61 -25.46
CA TYR A 687 10.23 -9.34 -24.21
C TYR A 687 9.47 -10.67 -24.14
N CYS A 688 8.55 -10.93 -25.09
CA CYS A 688 7.68 -12.10 -25.11
C CYS A 688 6.86 -12.24 -23.81
N LEU A 689 6.52 -11.10 -23.19
CA LEU A 689 5.70 -11.00 -21.98
C LEU A 689 4.63 -9.94 -22.19
N ASP A 690 3.40 -10.23 -21.77
CA ASP A 690 2.30 -9.28 -21.85
C ASP A 690 2.23 -8.44 -20.55
N PRO A 691 2.34 -7.10 -20.64
CA PRO A 691 2.29 -6.22 -19.47
C PRO A 691 0.93 -6.28 -18.74
N SER A 692 -0.13 -6.80 -19.37
CA SER A 692 -1.46 -6.91 -18.78
C SER A 692 -1.57 -7.85 -17.58
N PHE A 693 -0.57 -8.68 -17.35
CA PHE A 693 -0.49 -9.54 -16.17
C PHE A 693 0.12 -8.86 -14.94
N TYR A 694 0.64 -7.64 -15.10
CA TYR A 694 1.41 -6.93 -14.08
C TYR A 694 0.63 -5.72 -13.56
N TYR A 695 1.06 -5.22 -12.41
CA TYR A 695 0.47 -4.02 -11.81
C TYR A 695 1.24 -2.74 -12.18
N THR A 696 2.55 -2.85 -12.44
CA THR A 696 3.44 -1.70 -12.67
C THR A 696 4.61 -2.09 -13.58
N ALA A 697 5.26 -1.09 -14.20
CA ALA A 697 6.47 -1.30 -15.00
C ALA A 697 7.62 -1.97 -14.23
N PRO A 698 7.96 -1.64 -12.97
CA PRO A 698 9.03 -2.32 -12.24
C PRO A 698 8.81 -3.83 -12.10
N GLY A 699 7.59 -4.27 -11.80
CA GLY A 699 7.26 -5.70 -11.70
C GLY A 699 7.37 -6.41 -13.05
N PHE A 700 6.95 -5.74 -14.12
CA PHE A 700 7.11 -6.22 -15.49
C PHE A 700 8.59 -6.34 -15.88
N SER A 701 9.37 -5.28 -15.70
CA SER A 701 10.79 -5.22 -16.05
C SER A 701 11.61 -6.26 -15.27
N PHE A 702 11.25 -6.56 -14.02
CA PHE A 702 11.92 -7.59 -13.23
C PHE A 702 11.77 -8.99 -13.85
N ASP A 703 10.56 -9.36 -14.25
CA ASP A 703 10.31 -10.63 -14.93
C ASP A 703 10.95 -10.65 -16.34
N CYS A 704 10.94 -9.53 -17.06
CA CYS A 704 11.67 -9.39 -18.33
C CYS A 704 13.17 -9.67 -18.14
N MET A 705 13.78 -9.10 -17.10
CA MET A 705 15.18 -9.33 -16.76
C MET A 705 15.45 -10.81 -16.45
N LEU A 706 14.63 -11.44 -15.59
CA LEU A 706 14.79 -12.85 -15.23
C LEU A 706 14.70 -13.75 -16.46
N LYS A 707 13.74 -13.47 -17.34
CA LYS A 707 13.51 -14.24 -18.56
C LYS A 707 14.63 -14.07 -19.59
N TYR A 708 15.07 -12.83 -19.81
CA TYR A 708 16.10 -12.50 -20.80
C TYR A 708 17.45 -13.09 -20.38
N THR A 709 17.85 -12.87 -19.14
CA THR A 709 19.14 -13.33 -18.61
C THR A 709 19.16 -14.83 -18.31
N ARG A 710 17.98 -15.44 -18.06
CA ARG A 710 17.83 -16.82 -17.56
C ARG A 710 18.65 -17.08 -16.29
N VAL A 711 18.94 -16.02 -15.55
CA VAL A 711 19.74 -16.10 -14.33
C VAL A 711 19.00 -16.92 -13.28
N LYS A 712 19.76 -17.70 -12.52
CA LYS A 712 19.28 -18.36 -11.31
C LYS A 712 20.03 -17.74 -10.14
N LEU A 713 19.33 -16.91 -9.37
CA LEU A 713 19.91 -16.20 -8.23
C LEU A 713 19.56 -16.96 -6.97
N GLU A 714 20.57 -17.43 -6.24
CA GLU A 714 20.33 -18.00 -4.92
C GLU A 714 19.85 -16.90 -3.97
N LEU A 715 18.74 -17.16 -3.28
CA LEU A 715 18.18 -16.22 -2.33
C LEU A 715 18.97 -16.23 -1.02
N LEU A 716 19.03 -15.07 -0.36
CA LEU A 716 19.68 -14.94 0.95
C LEU A 716 18.97 -15.84 1.97
N THR A 717 19.73 -16.70 2.63
CA THR A 717 19.22 -17.65 3.64
C THR A 717 19.50 -17.19 5.05
N GLU A 718 20.51 -16.32 5.23
CA GLU A 718 20.93 -15.78 6.51
C GLU A 718 20.44 -14.34 6.70
N TYR A 719 19.88 -14.05 7.87
CA TYR A 719 19.35 -12.72 8.18
C TYR A 719 20.46 -11.65 8.24
N ASP A 720 21.68 -12.03 8.65
CA ASP A 720 22.80 -11.09 8.76
C ASP A 720 23.26 -10.58 7.38
N MET A 721 23.19 -11.42 6.34
CA MET A 721 23.45 -10.98 4.96
C MET A 721 22.41 -9.96 4.49
N LEU A 722 21.13 -10.17 4.85
CA LEU A 722 20.08 -9.21 4.54
C LEU A 722 20.34 -7.87 5.23
N LEU A 723 20.62 -7.89 6.53
CA LEU A 723 20.93 -6.68 7.31
C LEU A 723 22.16 -5.95 6.77
N MET A 724 23.20 -6.69 6.36
CA MET A 724 24.38 -6.12 5.72
C MET A 724 24.03 -5.38 4.42
N ILE A 725 23.21 -5.99 3.56
CA ILE A 725 22.76 -5.38 2.30
C ILE A 725 21.90 -4.15 2.58
N GLU A 726 20.91 -4.24 3.47
CA GLU A 726 20.05 -3.11 3.84
C GLU A 726 20.87 -1.92 4.37
N LYS A 727 21.86 -2.19 5.23
CA LYS A 727 22.77 -1.16 5.75
C LYS A 727 23.63 -0.51 4.65
N GLY A 728 23.86 -1.21 3.54
CA GLY A 728 24.60 -0.74 2.38
C GLY A 728 23.79 0.10 1.38
N ILE A 729 22.46 0.07 1.43
CA ILE A 729 21.61 0.79 0.47
C ILE A 729 21.79 2.31 0.61
N ARG A 730 22.06 2.99 -0.50
CA ARG A 730 22.16 4.46 -0.60
C ARG A 730 21.28 4.94 -1.77
N GLY A 731 20.66 6.11 -1.62
CA GLY A 731 19.95 6.78 -2.69
C GLY A 731 20.89 7.55 -3.63
N GLY A 732 20.33 8.30 -4.57
CA GLY A 732 21.10 9.23 -5.40
C GLY A 732 21.75 10.31 -4.54
N LEU A 733 22.98 10.71 -4.88
CA LEU A 733 23.65 11.83 -4.24
C LEU A 733 22.94 13.12 -4.65
N THR A 734 22.24 13.77 -3.71
CA THR A 734 21.73 15.13 -3.90
C THR A 734 22.62 16.09 -3.15
N GLN A 735 23.37 16.92 -3.88
CA GLN A 735 24.22 17.96 -3.30
C GLN A 735 23.68 19.32 -3.74
N ALA A 736 23.17 20.10 -2.78
CA ALA A 736 22.91 21.52 -2.97
C ALA A 736 24.13 22.30 -2.49
N SER A 737 25.00 22.69 -3.42
CA SER A 737 26.15 23.52 -3.09
C SER A 737 25.78 25.01 -3.19
N MET A 738 26.03 25.76 -2.11
CA MET A 738 26.06 27.22 -2.21
C MET A 738 27.37 27.62 -2.89
N ARG A 739 27.26 28.27 -4.06
CA ARG A 739 28.43 28.89 -4.69
C ARG A 739 28.92 30.03 -3.79
N TYR A 740 30.05 29.82 -3.12
CA TYR A 740 30.75 30.89 -2.42
C TYR A 740 31.51 31.73 -3.44
N ALA A 741 31.09 32.99 -3.63
CA ALA A 741 31.83 33.98 -4.39
C ALA A 741 32.22 35.10 -3.44
N LYS A 742 33.52 35.38 -3.33
CA LYS A 742 34.05 36.49 -2.56
C LYS A 742 34.71 37.47 -3.50
N ALA A 743 34.19 38.69 -3.57
CA ALA A 743 34.82 39.76 -4.31
C ALA A 743 36.04 40.27 -3.52
N ASN A 744 37.19 40.43 -4.18
CA ASN A 744 38.34 41.16 -3.63
C ASN A 744 38.30 42.59 -4.17
N ASN A 745 37.62 43.50 -3.46
CA ASN A 745 37.40 44.90 -3.86
C ASN A 745 37.76 45.82 -2.69
N GLU A 746 38.35 46.97 -2.93
CA GLU A 746 38.69 48.01 -1.93
C GLU A 746 37.51 48.42 -1.03
N LYS A 747 36.27 48.18 -1.47
CA LYS A 747 35.04 48.46 -0.70
C LYS A 747 34.62 47.32 0.25
N THR A 748 35.30 46.17 0.24
CA THR A 748 35.00 45.07 1.17
C THR A 748 35.95 45.10 2.38
N PRO A 749 35.49 44.72 3.59
CA PRO A 749 36.26 44.89 4.83
C PRO A 749 37.59 44.12 4.88
N ASP A 750 37.74 43.14 4.00
CA ASP A 750 38.79 42.13 3.95
C ASP A 750 39.55 42.16 2.61
N TYR A 751 39.59 43.34 1.99
CA TYR A 751 40.38 43.61 0.79
C TYR A 751 41.87 43.31 1.01
N ASP A 752 42.46 42.59 0.06
CA ASP A 752 43.89 42.29 0.02
C ASP A 752 44.53 42.95 -1.23
N PRO A 753 45.35 43.99 -1.07
CA PRO A 753 45.96 44.71 -2.18
C PRO A 753 47.03 43.89 -2.92
N THR A 754 47.46 42.75 -2.37
CA THR A 754 48.44 41.86 -3.00
C THR A 754 47.81 40.89 -4.00
N LYS A 755 46.47 40.81 -4.05
CA LYS A 755 45.70 39.95 -4.96
C LYS A 755 44.99 40.79 -6.03
N SER A 756 44.83 40.24 -7.24
CA SER A 756 44.18 40.97 -8.32
C SER A 756 42.71 41.33 -7.98
N GLN A 757 42.26 42.48 -8.47
CA GLN A 757 40.86 42.92 -8.39
C GLN A 757 40.02 42.14 -9.41
N ILE A 758 39.79 40.85 -9.15
CA ILE A 758 38.93 39.99 -9.96
C ILE A 758 38.05 39.18 -9.02
N MET A 759 36.86 38.80 -9.47
CA MET A 759 36.00 37.82 -8.79
C MET A 759 36.76 36.47 -8.74
N VAL A 760 37.36 36.14 -7.59
CA VAL A 760 38.24 34.97 -7.47
C VAL A 760 37.43 33.67 -7.54
N ASN A 761 38.02 32.72 -8.26
CA ASN A 761 37.55 31.41 -8.74
C ASN A 761 36.57 30.62 -7.86
N LEU A 762 35.62 29.96 -8.54
CA LEU A 762 34.73 28.91 -8.05
C LEU A 762 35.54 27.66 -7.68
N SER A 763 35.79 27.44 -6.39
CA SER A 763 35.86 26.08 -5.81
C SER A 763 36.31 26.12 -4.35
N ARG A 764 35.53 25.49 -3.48
CA ARG A 764 36.06 24.57 -2.47
C ARG A 764 35.02 23.47 -2.24
N LEU A 765 35.49 22.23 -2.41
CA LEU A 765 34.81 20.99 -2.02
C LEU A 765 34.53 20.97 -0.52
#